data_AF-A0A832N9N4-F1
#
_entry.id   AF-A0A832N9N4-F1
#
_cell.length_a   1.000
_cell.length_b   1.000
_cell.length_c   1.000
_cell.angle_alpha   90.00
_cell.angle_beta   90.00
_cell.angle_gamma   90.00
#
_symmetry.space_group_name_H-M   'P 1'
#
loop_
_entity.id
_entity.type
_entity.pdbx_description
1 polymer ?
#
loop_
_entity_poly.entity_id
_entity_poly.type
_entity_poly.pdbx_seq_one_letter_code
_entity_poly.pdbx_strand_id
1 'polypeptide(L)'
;PFAFFMERLLIAARNITQQVLGTFAMFVAVYLVLWAVHPAFRLVNTGIIILLGFIIMALALLVISIVTIKFNEQLKEYQERTMGVHTADVSRLSTLGAAFGLGISNMRRRKLRTALTCVTLVLLSFTVLSFTSVRTYLRANIIPQPQKPAYPGILVRDRVWGPLEMPTVGLLTNQYGRRAIVAPRGWLTSTNLEKRIFIDLFTIGPSPSRYTVNALLGLSPQEPFVTGLDRFLVPGGRWFRPGEEEVCILPLPIAEKLGIGPEDAGKRQVEMFGHRFTVVGLLREEALAEFKDLDGEVLTPVDYSLLKPETLRQIQELQQSKLKLGATSTTVLLEEYKHFLPTEILILPYEMLLNLGGTLRSVALRFSNPEEVKGVVREMMNRFEVSAYAVHEGRVFLYSSIGMTAFSGLADVMIPLFIAALIVLNTMLGAVHERIREIGIFSAIGLAPAHISMLFLAEASVFGNIGVILGYLLGQVVAKVLTHYGWLAGLSLNYSSLSAVGVALIVLLTVLLSTLYPARKAAQMAVPDVERKWRLPQPEGDEMRLRLPFMLTGGDSLACNMFLKEFFDAYVDYTGGEFYTDAVELTPLETEHGRGYLLRMRLWLAPYDLGVSQVLEMRTTPTEEGHVYQVDIVLHRLSGDLTSWRKTNWLFINLLRKQFLIWRTISLPRKREYERQGREFLALEVA
;
A
#
# COMPACT_ATOMS: atom_id res chain seq x y z
N PRO A 1 15.10 -1.68 -6.15
CA PRO A 1 15.07 -1.08 -7.51
C PRO A 1 16.23 -0.12 -7.79
N PHE A 2 16.37 0.96 -7.00
CA PHE A 2 17.41 1.97 -7.20
C PHE A 2 18.82 1.40 -7.27
N ALA A 3 19.20 0.59 -6.26
CA ALA A 3 20.52 -0.02 -6.19
C ALA A 3 20.84 -0.89 -7.41
N PHE A 4 19.84 -1.63 -7.92
CA PHE A 4 19.97 -2.44 -9.13
C PHE A 4 20.14 -1.56 -10.38
N PHE A 5 19.33 -0.51 -10.54
CA PHE A 5 19.46 0.39 -11.68
C PHE A 5 20.79 1.14 -11.68
N MET A 6 21.27 1.56 -10.51
CA MET A 6 22.59 2.21 -10.36
C MET A 6 23.74 1.25 -10.68
N GLU A 7 23.67 -0.01 -10.22
CA GLU A 7 24.64 -1.03 -10.63
C GLU A 7 24.65 -1.19 -12.15
N ARG A 8 23.48 -1.32 -12.78
CA ARG A 8 23.36 -1.50 -14.23
C ARG A 8 23.84 -0.29 -15.04
N LEU A 9 23.67 0.92 -14.50
CA LEU A 9 24.04 2.15 -15.19
C LEU A 9 25.54 2.47 -15.03
N LEU A 10 26.12 2.28 -13.84
CA LEU A 10 27.50 2.66 -13.54
C LEU A 10 28.51 1.53 -13.71
N ILE A 11 28.21 0.34 -13.17
CA ILE A 11 29.16 -0.79 -13.09
C ILE A 11 28.95 -1.74 -14.27
N ALA A 12 27.69 -2.09 -14.52
CA ALA A 12 27.27 -3.01 -15.57
C ALA A 12 28.05 -4.34 -15.60
N ALA A 13 28.13 -5.00 -14.45
CA ALA A 13 28.86 -6.26 -14.35
C ALA A 13 28.26 -7.32 -15.27
N ARG A 14 29.12 -8.15 -15.90
CA ARG A 14 28.67 -9.24 -16.79
C ARG A 14 28.23 -10.48 -16.01
N ASN A 15 28.95 -10.78 -14.92
CA ASN A 15 28.68 -11.94 -14.09
C ASN A 15 27.56 -11.66 -13.08
N ILE A 16 26.64 -12.61 -12.90
CA ILE A 16 25.52 -12.48 -11.95
C ILE A 16 26.02 -12.21 -10.53
N THR A 17 27.08 -12.88 -10.11
CA THR A 17 27.70 -12.69 -8.78
C THR A 17 28.18 -11.25 -8.56
N GLN A 18 28.82 -10.66 -9.58
CA GLN A 18 29.27 -9.27 -9.52
C GLN A 18 28.10 -8.27 -9.59
N GLN A 19 27.03 -8.58 -10.33
CA GLN A 19 25.82 -7.75 -10.35
C GLN A 19 25.13 -7.72 -8.98
N VAL A 20 25.04 -8.87 -8.32
CA VAL A 20 24.49 -8.98 -6.96
C VAL A 20 25.34 -8.20 -5.98
N LEU A 21 26.67 -8.36 -6.04
CA LEU A 21 27.60 -7.65 -5.18
C LEU A 21 27.53 -6.13 -5.39
N GLY A 22 27.50 -5.67 -6.65
CA GLY A 22 27.38 -4.25 -6.97
C GLY A 22 26.05 -3.65 -6.51
N THR A 23 24.94 -4.38 -6.69
CA THR A 23 23.62 -3.98 -6.19
C THR A 23 23.62 -3.89 -4.66
N PHE A 24 24.21 -4.87 -3.98
CA PHE A 24 24.32 -4.86 -2.52
C PHE A 24 25.17 -3.69 -2.03
N ALA A 25 26.33 -3.43 -2.65
CA ALA A 25 27.18 -2.30 -2.33
C ALA A 25 26.46 -0.96 -2.49
N MET A 26 25.70 -0.77 -3.59
CA MET A 26 24.89 0.43 -3.79
C MET A 26 23.79 0.58 -2.74
N PHE A 27 23.16 -0.52 -2.32
CA PHE A 27 22.15 -0.50 -1.27
C PHE A 27 22.75 -0.07 0.08
N VAL A 28 23.90 -0.65 0.47
CA VAL A 28 24.61 -0.30 1.70
C VAL A 28 25.04 1.16 1.68
N ALA A 29 25.56 1.66 0.55
CA ALA A 29 25.95 3.06 0.41
C ALA A 29 24.77 4.02 0.66
N VAL A 30 23.60 3.75 0.06
CA VAL A 30 22.38 4.55 0.29
C VAL A 30 21.94 4.48 1.75
N TYR A 31 21.97 3.29 2.35
CA TYR A 31 21.63 3.11 3.76
C TYR A 31 22.54 3.95 4.67
N LEU A 32 23.85 3.94 4.44
CA LEU A 32 24.79 4.71 5.25
C LEU A 32 24.53 6.22 5.17
N VAL A 33 24.17 6.73 3.98
CA VAL A 33 23.77 8.13 3.82
C VAL A 33 22.48 8.43 4.61
N LEU A 34 21.46 7.58 4.50
CA LEU A 34 20.20 7.75 5.25
C LEU A 34 20.41 7.66 6.75
N TRP A 35 21.21 6.71 7.22
CA TRP A 35 21.56 6.55 8.63
C TRP A 35 22.25 7.79 9.18
N ALA A 36 23.18 8.38 8.41
CA ALA A 36 23.89 9.57 8.83
C ALA A 36 22.97 10.81 8.87
N VAL A 37 22.03 10.94 7.94
CA VAL A 37 21.32 12.20 7.68
C VAL A 37 19.90 12.24 8.27
N HIS A 38 19.19 11.11 8.27
CA HIS A 38 17.78 11.07 8.60
C HIS A 38 17.53 10.94 10.12
N PRO A 39 16.77 11.87 10.74
CA PRO A 39 16.63 11.96 12.19
C PRO A 39 15.92 10.75 12.82
N ALA A 40 15.04 10.05 12.08
CA ALA A 40 14.33 8.88 12.61
C ALA A 40 15.27 7.75 13.07
N PHE A 41 16.45 7.59 12.47
CA PHE A 41 17.41 6.57 12.92
C PHE A 41 18.02 6.87 14.29
N ARG A 42 17.96 8.12 14.77
CA ARG A 42 18.35 8.48 16.14
C ARG A 42 17.25 8.22 17.16
N LEU A 43 15.99 8.21 16.74
CA LEU A 43 14.83 7.99 17.61
C LEU A 43 14.57 6.50 17.87
N VAL A 44 15.04 5.63 16.99
CA VAL A 44 14.78 4.19 17.04
C VAL A 44 16.00 3.45 17.55
N ASN A 45 15.92 2.88 18.76
CA ASN A 45 16.99 2.11 19.37
C ASN A 45 17.28 0.77 18.65
N THR A 46 16.47 0.41 17.65
CA THR A 46 16.54 -0.83 16.85
C THR A 46 16.90 -0.59 15.37
N GLY A 47 17.60 0.50 15.02
CA GLY A 47 17.93 0.84 13.63
C GLY A 47 18.65 -0.26 12.82
N ILE A 48 19.39 -1.15 13.49
CA ILE A 48 20.05 -2.32 12.88
C ILE A 48 19.04 -3.39 12.46
N ILE A 49 17.95 -3.56 13.20
CA ILE A 49 16.89 -4.54 12.88
C ILE A 49 16.18 -4.16 11.58
N ILE A 50 15.97 -2.85 11.36
CA ILE A 50 15.40 -2.33 10.11
C ILE A 50 16.30 -2.67 8.92
N LEU A 51 17.62 -2.43 9.05
CA LEU A 51 18.59 -2.78 8.02
C LEU A 51 18.54 -4.28 7.69
N LEU A 52 18.54 -5.12 8.72
CA LEU A 52 18.49 -6.58 8.57
C LEU A 52 17.22 -7.00 7.81
N GLY A 53 16.06 -6.42 8.15
CA GLY A 53 14.80 -6.67 7.45
C GLY A 53 14.86 -6.31 5.96
N PHE A 54 15.43 -5.15 5.61
CA PHE A 54 15.60 -4.78 4.20
C PHE A 54 16.58 -5.68 3.45
N ILE A 55 17.67 -6.11 4.09
CA ILE A 55 18.63 -7.05 3.50
C ILE A 55 17.94 -8.39 3.22
N ILE A 56 17.21 -8.94 4.20
CA ILE A 56 16.46 -10.19 4.04
C ILE A 56 15.45 -10.06 2.88
N MET A 57 14.70 -8.96 2.82
CA MET A 57 13.75 -8.72 1.74
C MET A 57 14.44 -8.62 0.37
N ALA A 58 15.57 -7.92 0.28
CA ALA A 58 16.32 -7.79 -0.97
C ALA A 58 16.88 -9.13 -1.44
N LEU A 59 17.42 -9.95 -0.52
CA LEU A 59 17.91 -11.30 -0.82
C LEU A 59 16.76 -12.22 -1.25
N ALA A 60 15.61 -12.17 -0.56
CA ALA A 60 14.44 -12.95 -0.94
C ALA A 60 13.94 -12.61 -2.34
N LEU A 61 13.82 -11.31 -2.67
CA LEU A 61 13.43 -10.86 -4.02
C LEU A 61 14.41 -11.31 -5.10
N LEU A 62 15.72 -11.28 -4.80
CA LEU A 62 16.74 -11.78 -5.71
C LEU A 62 16.58 -13.28 -5.96
N VAL A 63 16.43 -14.08 -4.90
CA VAL A 63 16.23 -15.53 -5.01
C VAL A 63 14.98 -15.85 -5.79
N ILE A 64 13.85 -15.20 -5.47
CA ILE A 64 12.58 -15.36 -6.21
C ILE A 64 12.81 -15.05 -7.69
N SER A 65 13.48 -13.94 -8.02
CA SER A 65 13.76 -13.59 -9.42
C SER A 65 14.60 -14.65 -10.14
N ILE A 66 15.64 -15.19 -9.51
CA ILE A 66 16.48 -16.25 -10.09
C ILE A 66 15.68 -17.53 -10.32
N VAL A 67 14.86 -17.93 -9.34
CA VAL A 67 14.00 -19.12 -9.44
C VAL A 67 12.98 -18.94 -10.56
N THR A 68 12.32 -17.78 -10.66
CA THR A 68 11.36 -17.51 -11.74
C THR A 68 12.01 -17.54 -13.12
N ILE A 69 13.22 -17.00 -13.28
CA ILE A 69 13.95 -17.05 -14.56
C ILE A 69 14.25 -18.51 -14.94
N LYS A 70 14.87 -19.27 -14.03
CA LYS A 70 15.19 -20.70 -14.29
C LYS A 70 13.95 -21.53 -14.54
N PHE A 71 12.88 -21.31 -13.78
CA PHE A 71 11.61 -22.00 -13.97
C PHE A 71 11.04 -21.75 -15.36
N ASN A 72 11.02 -20.49 -15.83
CA ASN A 72 10.55 -20.16 -17.18
C ASN A 72 11.44 -20.76 -18.27
N GLU A 73 12.77 -20.82 -18.07
CA GLU A 73 13.68 -21.49 -19.01
C GLU A 73 13.37 -22.98 -19.12
N GLN A 74 13.18 -23.66 -17.98
CA GLN A 74 12.83 -25.08 -17.95
C GLN A 74 11.43 -25.36 -18.52
N LEU A 75 10.47 -24.49 -18.25
CA LEU A 75 9.11 -24.62 -18.77
C LEU A 75 9.09 -24.44 -20.29
N LYS A 76 9.92 -23.53 -20.82
CA LYS A 76 10.12 -23.37 -22.25
C LYS A 76 10.80 -24.59 -22.88
N GLU A 77 11.85 -25.11 -22.27
CA GLU A 77 12.50 -26.35 -22.73
C GLU A 77 11.55 -27.55 -22.73
N TYR A 78 10.68 -27.65 -21.72
CA TYR A 78 9.65 -28.68 -21.63
C TYR A 78 8.59 -28.52 -22.75
N GLN A 79 8.06 -27.32 -22.94
CA GLN A 79 7.11 -27.02 -24.03
C GLN A 79 7.72 -27.30 -25.40
N GLU A 80 8.98 -26.91 -25.64
CA GLU A 80 9.68 -27.17 -26.89
C GLU A 80 9.90 -28.67 -27.16
N ARG A 81 9.98 -29.51 -26.11
CA ARG A 81 10.10 -30.97 -26.24
C ARG A 81 8.77 -31.67 -26.48
N THR A 82 7.65 -31.12 -26.02
CA THR A 82 6.33 -31.77 -26.10
C THR A 82 5.47 -31.26 -27.27
N MET A 83 5.63 -30.00 -27.69
CA MET A 83 4.74 -29.34 -28.68
C MET A 83 5.45 -28.76 -29.91
N GLY A 84 6.77 -28.98 -30.05
CA GLY A 84 7.58 -28.39 -31.14
C GLY A 84 7.79 -26.87 -30.99
N VAL A 85 8.52 -26.25 -31.94
CA VAL A 85 8.92 -24.82 -31.88
C VAL A 85 7.79 -23.85 -32.30
N HIS A 86 6.62 -24.39 -32.64
CA HIS A 86 5.54 -23.65 -33.31
C HIS A 86 4.76 -22.68 -32.41
N THR A 87 4.96 -22.73 -31.09
CA THR A 87 4.31 -21.89 -30.08
C THR A 87 5.32 -21.03 -29.32
N ALA A 88 6.16 -20.27 -30.05
CA ALA A 88 7.04 -19.28 -29.44
C ALA A 88 6.25 -18.06 -28.91
N ASP A 89 5.40 -18.26 -27.90
CA ASP A 89 4.83 -17.15 -27.11
C ASP A 89 5.87 -16.74 -26.07
N VAL A 90 6.60 -15.67 -26.40
CA VAL A 90 7.51 -15.02 -25.47
C VAL A 90 6.66 -14.46 -24.31
N SER A 91 6.75 -15.08 -23.13
CA SER A 91 6.06 -14.63 -21.92
C SER A 91 6.17 -13.11 -21.75
N ARG A 92 5.03 -12.44 -21.51
CA ARG A 92 4.96 -10.97 -21.35
C ARG A 92 5.90 -10.44 -20.25
N LEU A 93 6.31 -11.28 -19.30
CA LEU A 93 7.28 -10.90 -18.27
C LEU A 93 8.74 -10.86 -18.78
N SER A 94 9.13 -11.74 -19.70
CA SER A 94 10.50 -11.76 -20.23
C SER A 94 10.74 -10.61 -21.21
N THR A 95 9.71 -10.19 -21.96
CA THR A 95 9.78 -8.99 -22.82
C THR A 95 9.95 -7.71 -22.02
N LEU A 96 9.31 -7.61 -20.84
CA LEU A 96 9.51 -6.49 -19.91
C LEU A 96 10.94 -6.45 -19.37
N GLY A 97 11.47 -7.58 -18.89
CA GLY A 97 12.85 -7.66 -18.41
C GLY A 97 13.88 -7.28 -19.48
N ALA A 98 13.68 -7.74 -20.71
CA ALA A 98 14.52 -7.37 -21.86
C ALA A 98 14.43 -5.88 -22.20
N ALA A 99 13.23 -5.28 -22.12
CA ALA A 99 13.03 -3.85 -22.33
C ALA A 99 13.78 -3.00 -21.31
N PHE A 100 13.75 -3.37 -20.02
CA PHE A 100 14.57 -2.69 -19.00
C PHE A 100 16.07 -2.82 -19.26
N GLY A 101 16.54 -4.02 -19.61
CA GLY A 101 17.95 -4.24 -19.93
C GLY A 101 18.44 -3.44 -21.13
N LEU A 102 17.66 -3.42 -22.22
CA LEU A 102 17.94 -2.62 -23.41
C LEU A 102 17.87 -1.12 -23.13
N GLY A 103 16.88 -0.66 -22.36
CA GLY A 103 16.73 0.73 -21.96
C GLY A 103 17.94 1.25 -21.19
N ILE A 104 18.38 0.52 -20.16
CA ILE A 104 19.55 0.91 -19.35
C ILE A 104 20.84 0.88 -20.18
N SER A 105 21.00 -0.11 -21.07
CA SER A 105 22.13 -0.17 -21.99
C SER A 105 22.23 1.08 -22.88
N ASN A 106 21.08 1.58 -23.34
CA ASN A 106 21.01 2.80 -24.17
C ASN A 106 21.34 4.07 -23.37
N MET A 107 20.83 4.19 -22.15
CA MET A 107 21.19 5.28 -21.24
C MET A 107 22.72 5.34 -21.04
N ARG A 108 23.36 4.18 -20.85
CA ARG A 108 24.82 4.10 -20.66
C ARG A 108 25.62 4.53 -21.89
N ARG A 109 25.10 4.30 -23.10
CA ARG A 109 25.74 4.76 -24.35
C ARG A 109 25.75 6.29 -24.45
N ARG A 110 24.80 7.00 -23.83
CA ARG A 110 24.61 8.46 -23.94
C ARG A 110 24.75 9.17 -22.58
N LYS A 111 25.92 8.97 -21.95
CA LYS A 111 26.22 9.39 -20.57
C LYS A 111 25.87 10.85 -20.25
N LEU A 112 26.22 11.80 -21.14
CA LEU A 112 26.01 13.23 -20.88
C LEU A 112 24.51 13.57 -20.78
N ARG A 113 23.70 13.08 -21.71
CA ARG A 113 22.24 13.30 -21.69
C ARG A 113 21.62 12.68 -20.45
N THR A 114 21.93 11.42 -20.20
CA THR A 114 21.41 10.69 -19.05
C THR A 114 21.78 11.37 -17.73
N ALA A 115 23.00 11.91 -17.62
CA ALA A 115 23.40 12.68 -16.46
C ALA A 115 22.57 13.97 -16.31
N LEU A 116 22.42 14.75 -17.39
CA LEU A 116 21.64 15.99 -17.37
C LEU A 116 20.16 15.75 -17.03
N THR A 117 19.52 14.74 -17.60
CA THR A 117 18.13 14.40 -17.27
C THR A 117 17.98 13.91 -15.83
N CYS A 118 18.92 13.08 -15.34
CA CYS A 118 18.95 12.70 -13.94
C CYS A 118 19.08 13.93 -13.02
N VAL A 119 19.97 14.88 -13.33
CA VAL A 119 20.13 16.12 -12.56
C VAL A 119 18.82 16.92 -12.52
N THR A 120 18.14 17.09 -13.65
CA THR A 120 16.83 17.78 -13.67
C THR A 120 15.81 17.09 -12.78
N LEU A 121 15.75 15.75 -12.79
CA LEU A 121 14.81 15.00 -11.96
C LEU A 121 15.18 15.00 -10.47
N VAL A 122 16.48 15.02 -10.15
CA VAL A 122 16.99 15.21 -8.79
C VAL A 122 16.57 16.58 -8.27
N LEU A 123 16.75 17.64 -9.06
CA LEU A 123 16.34 19.01 -8.71
C LEU A 123 14.82 19.15 -8.58
N LEU A 124 14.04 18.50 -9.46
CA LEU A 124 12.59 18.44 -9.33
C LEU A 124 12.20 17.77 -8.02
N SER A 125 12.74 16.59 -7.73
CA SER A 125 12.41 15.84 -6.53
C SER A 125 12.79 16.62 -5.27
N PHE A 126 13.93 17.30 -5.28
CA PHE A 126 14.35 18.21 -4.21
C PHE A 126 13.38 19.38 -4.03
N THR A 127 12.98 20.03 -5.12
CA THR A 127 12.01 21.14 -5.12
C THR A 127 10.68 20.69 -4.53
N VAL A 128 10.11 19.60 -5.06
CA VAL A 128 8.84 19.03 -4.58
C VAL A 128 8.96 18.71 -3.09
N LEU A 129 10.02 18.02 -2.66
CA LEU A 129 10.25 17.67 -1.26
C LEU A 129 10.36 18.89 -0.33
N SER A 130 11.02 19.96 -0.80
CA SER A 130 11.24 21.18 -0.01
C SER A 130 9.95 22.00 0.17
N PHE A 131 9.10 22.03 -0.85
CA PHE A 131 7.84 22.79 -0.81
C PHE A 131 6.66 21.97 -0.28
N THR A 132 6.66 20.64 -0.40
CA THR A 132 5.60 19.81 0.18
C THR A 132 5.81 19.68 1.68
N SER A 133 4.93 20.30 2.47
CA SER A 133 4.89 20.08 3.92
C SER A 133 3.58 19.39 4.30
N VAL A 134 3.68 18.15 4.77
CA VAL A 134 2.62 17.48 5.53
C VAL A 134 2.67 17.99 6.97
N ARG A 135 1.66 18.75 7.36
CA ARG A 135 1.44 19.12 8.77
C ARG A 135 0.30 18.26 9.32
N THR A 136 0.59 17.49 10.35
CA THR A 136 -0.44 16.88 11.19
C THR A 136 -0.90 17.93 12.19
N TYR A 137 -2.19 18.24 12.21
CA TYR A 137 -2.79 19.12 13.21
C TYR A 137 -4.01 18.45 13.82
N LEU A 138 -4.26 18.74 15.10
CA LEU A 138 -5.47 18.30 15.78
C LEU A 138 -6.59 19.29 15.44
N ARG A 139 -7.72 18.78 14.94
CA ARG A 139 -8.95 19.55 14.78
C ARG A 139 -9.96 19.07 15.81
N ALA A 140 -10.57 20.00 16.53
CA ALA A 140 -11.69 19.69 17.40
C ALA A 140 -12.93 19.33 16.57
N ASN A 141 -13.44 18.13 16.77
CA ASN A 141 -14.78 17.72 16.36
C ASN A 141 -15.76 18.04 17.49
N ILE A 142 -16.86 18.73 17.17
CA ILE A 142 -17.80 19.31 18.14
C ILE A 142 -19.17 18.71 17.90
N ILE A 143 -19.71 18.01 18.91
CA ILE A 143 -21.02 17.34 18.85
C ILE A 143 -21.91 17.93 19.95
N PRO A 144 -23.07 18.52 19.64
CA PRO A 144 -24.00 19.00 20.66
C PRO A 144 -24.58 17.82 21.47
N GLN A 145 -24.72 18.00 22.76
CA GLN A 145 -25.32 17.02 23.67
C GLN A 145 -26.72 17.47 24.10
N PRO A 146 -27.67 16.52 24.30
CA PRO A 146 -29.06 16.84 24.62
C PRO A 146 -29.26 17.29 26.07
N GLN A 147 -28.35 16.95 26.99
CA GLN A 147 -28.50 17.30 28.41
C GLN A 147 -28.30 18.80 28.71
N LYS A 148 -28.94 19.24 29.80
CA LYS A 148 -28.72 20.57 30.38
C LYS A 148 -27.39 20.61 31.14
N PRO A 149 -26.68 21.75 31.14
CA PRO A 149 -25.40 21.86 31.83
C PRO A 149 -25.57 21.83 33.35
N ALA A 150 -24.84 20.95 34.04
CA ALA A 150 -24.81 20.87 35.51
C ALA A 150 -24.05 22.04 36.17
N TYR A 151 -22.97 22.50 35.53
CA TYR A 151 -22.15 23.65 35.97
C TYR A 151 -21.51 24.34 34.76
N PRO A 152 -21.15 25.63 34.84
CA PRO A 152 -20.42 26.32 33.78
C PRO A 152 -18.96 25.86 33.77
N GLY A 153 -18.65 24.87 32.92
CA GLY A 153 -17.35 24.21 32.98
C GLY A 153 -16.98 23.29 31.83
N ILE A 154 -15.88 22.58 32.04
CA ILE A 154 -15.34 21.55 31.16
C ILE A 154 -15.16 20.26 31.97
N LEU A 155 -15.67 19.14 31.47
CA LEU A 155 -15.40 17.81 32.00
C LEU A 155 -14.47 17.08 31.02
N VAL A 156 -13.25 16.80 31.44
CA VAL A 156 -12.27 16.02 30.67
C VAL A 156 -12.39 14.55 31.08
N ARG A 157 -12.69 13.66 30.14
CA ARG A 157 -12.70 12.22 30.37
C ARG A 157 -12.50 11.42 29.09
N ASP A 158 -12.13 10.16 29.23
CA ASP A 158 -12.12 9.21 28.12
C ASP A 158 -13.56 8.79 27.73
N ARG A 159 -13.80 8.51 26.44
CA ARG A 159 -15.15 8.19 25.92
C ARG A 159 -15.71 6.89 26.49
N VAL A 160 -14.86 5.90 26.81
CA VAL A 160 -15.25 4.60 27.39
C VAL A 160 -14.94 4.50 28.88
N TRP A 161 -14.79 5.67 29.53
CA TRP A 161 -14.36 5.77 30.93
C TRP A 161 -13.01 5.12 31.20
N GLY A 162 -12.13 5.00 30.20
CA GLY A 162 -10.75 4.55 30.39
C GLY A 162 -9.94 5.46 31.33
N PRO A 163 -8.88 4.95 31.97
CA PRO A 163 -8.03 5.77 32.81
C PRO A 163 -7.35 6.88 31.99
N LEU A 164 -7.31 8.09 32.55
CA LEU A 164 -6.53 9.20 32.02
C LEU A 164 -5.08 9.12 32.51
N GLU A 165 -4.15 9.66 31.74
CA GLU A 165 -2.74 9.71 32.15
C GLU A 165 -2.56 10.59 33.39
N MET A 166 -1.77 10.13 34.38
CA MET A 166 -1.58 10.85 35.65
C MET A 166 -1.09 12.31 35.50
N PRO A 167 -0.20 12.66 34.55
CA PRO A 167 0.23 14.06 34.35
C PRO A 167 -0.91 15.02 33.98
N THR A 168 -2.06 14.51 33.53
CA THR A 168 -3.20 15.32 33.08
C THR A 168 -3.68 16.30 34.15
N VAL A 169 -3.79 15.87 35.41
CA VAL A 169 -4.23 16.74 36.51
C VAL A 169 -3.23 17.87 36.72
N GLY A 170 -1.93 17.55 36.79
CA GLY A 170 -0.88 18.55 36.99
C GLY A 170 -0.84 19.58 35.86
N LEU A 171 -1.01 19.14 34.61
CA LEU A 171 -1.07 20.02 33.44
C LEU A 171 -2.29 20.96 33.51
N LEU A 172 -3.47 20.41 33.79
CA LEU A 172 -4.71 21.19 33.88
C LEU A 172 -4.69 22.17 35.06
N THR A 173 -4.20 21.74 36.22
CA THR A 173 -4.06 22.60 37.40
C THR A 173 -3.05 23.73 37.16
N ASN A 174 -1.88 23.43 36.56
CA ASN A 174 -0.88 24.45 36.28
C ASN A 174 -1.36 25.48 35.24
N GLN A 175 -2.07 25.03 34.20
CA GLN A 175 -2.51 25.91 33.12
C GLN A 175 -3.78 26.70 33.47
N TYR A 176 -4.73 26.07 34.18
CA TYR A 176 -6.08 26.62 34.37
C TYR A 176 -6.46 26.85 35.84
N GLY A 177 -5.68 26.41 36.82
CA GLY A 177 -6.01 26.50 38.24
C GLY A 177 -6.16 27.93 38.78
N ARG A 178 -5.67 28.96 38.07
CA ARG A 178 -5.92 30.38 38.39
C ARG A 178 -7.26 30.90 37.88
N ARG A 179 -7.87 30.24 36.89
CA ARG A 179 -9.09 30.67 36.18
C ARG A 179 -10.29 29.75 36.45
N ALA A 180 -10.03 28.51 36.84
CA ALA A 180 -11.03 27.49 37.09
C ALA A 180 -10.67 26.67 38.32
N ILE A 181 -11.71 26.17 38.98
CA ILE A 181 -11.58 25.16 40.03
C ILE A 181 -11.41 23.81 39.34
N VAL A 182 -10.30 23.13 39.59
CA VAL A 182 -9.98 21.83 39.03
C VAL A 182 -10.26 20.75 40.07
N ALA A 183 -11.17 19.84 39.76
CA ALA A 183 -11.60 18.74 40.61
C ALA A 183 -11.31 17.40 39.91
N PRO A 184 -10.18 16.73 40.22
CA PRO A 184 -9.90 15.39 39.71
C PRO A 184 -10.76 14.34 40.41
N ARG A 185 -11.11 13.28 39.68
CA ARG A 185 -11.94 12.17 40.14
C ARG A 185 -11.33 10.84 39.71
N GLY A 186 -11.26 9.90 40.65
CA GLY A 186 -10.67 8.60 40.42
C GLY A 186 -11.58 7.46 40.85
N TRP A 187 -11.40 6.30 40.23
CA TRP A 187 -12.13 5.08 40.59
C TRP A 187 -11.15 3.95 40.90
N LEU A 188 -11.52 3.15 41.90
CA LEU A 188 -10.95 1.83 42.13
C LEU A 188 -12.04 0.79 41.91
N THR A 189 -11.91 0.07 40.80
CA THR A 189 -12.79 -1.02 40.35
C THR A 189 -11.93 -2.21 39.93
N SER A 190 -12.55 -3.34 39.56
CA SER A 190 -11.83 -4.51 39.08
C SER A 190 -10.97 -4.20 37.84
N THR A 191 -9.74 -4.71 37.83
CA THR A 191 -8.87 -4.70 36.64
C THR A 191 -9.38 -5.64 35.55
N ASN A 192 -10.17 -6.65 35.91
CA ASN A 192 -10.90 -7.48 34.96
C ASN A 192 -12.33 -6.95 34.82
N LEU A 193 -12.66 -6.41 33.64
CA LEU A 193 -13.95 -5.79 33.33
C LEU A 193 -15.16 -6.74 33.51
N GLU A 194 -14.95 -8.06 33.48
CA GLU A 194 -16.01 -9.06 33.67
C GLU A 194 -16.27 -9.38 35.15
N LYS A 195 -15.42 -8.90 36.07
CA LYS A 195 -15.50 -9.23 37.50
C LYS A 195 -15.76 -7.99 38.33
N ARG A 196 -16.44 -8.20 39.46
CA ARG A 196 -16.55 -7.21 40.53
C ARG A 196 -15.46 -7.46 41.58
N ILE A 197 -15.00 -6.39 42.21
CA ILE A 197 -14.25 -6.50 43.47
C ILE A 197 -15.24 -6.49 44.63
N PHE A 198 -14.85 -7.10 45.75
CA PHE A 198 -15.62 -7.10 46.98
C PHE A 198 -14.71 -6.57 48.07
N ILE A 199 -15.10 -5.46 48.66
CA ILE A 199 -14.31 -4.72 49.64
C ILE A 199 -15.10 -4.70 50.95
N ASP A 200 -14.56 -5.35 51.97
CA ASP A 200 -15.21 -5.42 53.27
C ASP A 200 -14.84 -4.21 54.14
N LEU A 201 -15.88 -3.59 54.69
CA LEU A 201 -15.84 -2.51 55.65
C LEU A 201 -16.16 -3.08 57.02
N PHE A 202 -15.30 -2.82 58.00
CA PHE A 202 -15.48 -3.27 59.39
C PHE A 202 -15.59 -2.08 60.33
N THR A 203 -16.61 -2.01 61.17
CA THR A 203 -16.64 -1.00 62.24
C THR A 203 -15.75 -1.39 63.41
N ILE A 204 -15.03 -0.40 63.95
CA ILE A 204 -14.22 -0.57 65.15
C ILE A 204 -15.05 -0.13 66.36
N GLY A 205 -15.35 -1.07 67.26
CA GLY A 205 -16.12 -0.79 68.48
C GLY A 205 -16.64 -2.04 69.19
N PRO A 206 -17.45 -1.88 70.26
CA PRO A 206 -17.95 -2.99 71.07
C PRO A 206 -18.95 -3.91 70.35
N SER A 207 -19.54 -3.46 69.24
CA SER A 207 -20.38 -4.27 68.35
C SER A 207 -19.86 -4.15 66.91
N PRO A 208 -18.93 -5.02 66.48
CA PRO A 208 -18.37 -4.96 65.13
C PRO A 208 -19.42 -5.37 64.10
N SER A 209 -19.62 -4.51 63.11
CA SER A 209 -20.51 -4.71 61.96
C SER A 209 -19.69 -4.76 60.68
N ARG A 210 -20.14 -5.58 59.72
CA ARG A 210 -19.49 -5.74 58.41
C ARG A 210 -20.44 -5.35 57.28
N TYR A 211 -19.92 -4.62 56.29
CA TYR A 211 -20.63 -4.31 55.06
C TYR A 211 -19.68 -4.42 53.86
N THR A 212 -20.16 -4.93 52.72
CA THR A 212 -19.32 -5.10 51.53
C THR A 212 -19.71 -4.09 50.46
N VAL A 213 -18.72 -3.39 49.91
CA VAL A 213 -18.85 -2.48 48.76
C VAL A 213 -18.11 -3.03 47.55
N ASN A 214 -18.49 -2.60 46.34
CA ASN A 214 -17.97 -3.12 45.08
C ASN A 214 -17.08 -2.14 44.30
N ALA A 215 -17.03 -0.88 44.71
CA ALA A 215 -16.11 0.09 44.14
C ALA A 215 -15.76 1.21 45.13
N LEU A 216 -14.63 1.88 44.91
CA LEU A 216 -14.27 3.10 45.62
C LEU A 216 -14.33 4.30 44.67
N LEU A 217 -14.90 5.40 45.16
CA LEU A 217 -15.01 6.67 44.46
C LEU A 217 -14.10 7.70 45.14
N GLY A 218 -13.16 8.26 44.36
CA GLY A 218 -12.15 9.19 44.84
C GLY A 218 -12.52 10.59 44.40
N LEU A 219 -12.86 11.46 45.36
CA LEU A 219 -13.26 12.84 45.10
C LEU A 219 -12.27 13.82 45.74
N SER A 220 -12.03 14.92 45.03
CA SER A 220 -11.14 15.97 45.51
C SER A 220 -11.82 16.86 46.58
N PRO A 221 -11.04 17.56 47.42
CA PRO A 221 -11.57 18.60 48.31
C PRO A 221 -12.28 19.74 47.54
N GLN A 222 -11.96 19.93 46.26
CA GLN A 222 -12.52 20.96 45.39
C GLN A 222 -13.89 20.56 44.79
N GLU A 223 -14.27 19.29 44.86
CA GLU A 223 -15.49 18.74 44.25
C GLU A 223 -16.78 19.51 44.63
N PRO A 224 -17.02 19.93 45.89
CA PRO A 224 -18.24 20.66 46.26
C PRO A 224 -18.39 21.98 45.52
N PHE A 225 -17.28 22.64 45.18
CA PHE A 225 -17.34 23.87 44.41
C PHE A 225 -17.73 23.62 42.95
N VAL A 226 -17.60 22.39 42.44
CA VAL A 226 -18.06 22.00 41.11
C VAL A 226 -19.51 21.53 41.16
N THR A 227 -19.79 20.52 41.97
CA THR A 227 -21.05 19.76 41.93
C THR A 227 -22.05 20.13 43.04
N GLY A 228 -21.59 20.76 44.12
CA GLY A 228 -22.44 21.12 45.26
C GLY A 228 -22.87 19.92 46.12
N LEU A 229 -22.13 18.80 46.06
CA LEU A 229 -22.45 17.58 46.80
C LEU A 229 -22.45 17.75 48.33
N ASP A 230 -21.73 18.74 48.85
CA ASP A 230 -21.68 19.08 50.27
C ASP A 230 -23.06 19.42 50.86
N ARG A 231 -23.98 19.92 50.03
CA ARG A 231 -25.36 20.24 50.44
C ARG A 231 -26.19 19.01 50.83
N PHE A 232 -25.78 17.83 50.38
CA PHE A 232 -26.45 16.56 50.67
C PHE A 232 -25.82 15.82 51.85
N LEU A 233 -24.82 16.41 52.51
CA LEU A 233 -24.30 15.87 53.76
C LEU A 233 -25.33 16.02 54.87
N VAL A 234 -25.48 14.96 55.66
CA VAL A 234 -26.33 14.97 56.84
C VAL A 234 -25.73 15.93 57.88
N PRO A 235 -26.55 16.68 58.66
CA PRO A 235 -26.06 17.57 59.70
C PRO A 235 -25.08 16.88 60.65
N GLY A 236 -23.94 17.52 60.91
CA GLY A 236 -22.83 16.96 61.69
C GLY A 236 -21.67 16.42 60.84
N GLY A 237 -21.90 16.16 59.56
CA GLY A 237 -20.85 15.78 58.60
C GLY A 237 -20.13 16.98 57.97
N ARG A 238 -18.94 16.72 57.42
CA ARG A 238 -18.17 17.70 56.63
C ARG A 238 -17.56 17.05 55.39
N TRP A 239 -17.18 17.88 54.41
CA TRP A 239 -16.39 17.45 53.27
C TRP A 239 -14.89 17.27 53.62
N PHE A 240 -14.16 16.66 52.70
CA PHE A 240 -12.70 16.47 52.79
C PHE A 240 -11.95 17.81 52.80
N ARG A 241 -10.85 17.86 53.57
CA ARG A 241 -9.92 19.00 53.57
C ARG A 241 -8.64 18.65 52.80
N PRO A 242 -7.93 19.65 52.26
CA PRO A 242 -6.63 19.41 51.60
C PRO A 242 -5.64 18.72 52.55
N GLY A 243 -5.01 17.63 52.08
CA GLY A 243 -4.03 16.86 52.85
C GLY A 243 -4.61 15.78 53.78
N GLU A 244 -5.93 15.59 53.81
CA GLU A 244 -6.54 14.46 54.53
C GLU A 244 -6.51 13.19 53.67
N GLU A 245 -6.01 12.09 54.23
CA GLU A 245 -5.94 10.79 53.54
C GLU A 245 -6.75 9.71 54.28
N GLU A 246 -6.65 9.62 55.61
CA GLU A 246 -7.30 8.58 56.44
C GLU A 246 -8.74 8.95 56.87
N VAL A 247 -9.52 9.49 55.94
CA VAL A 247 -10.92 9.87 56.15
C VAL A 247 -11.81 9.29 55.06
N CYS A 248 -13.09 9.08 55.34
CA CYS A 248 -14.06 8.65 54.35
C CYS A 248 -15.42 9.31 54.55
N ILE A 249 -16.19 9.36 53.47
CA ILE A 249 -17.60 9.73 53.50
C ILE A 249 -18.41 8.48 53.13
N LEU A 250 -19.41 8.18 53.95
CA LEU A 250 -20.28 7.03 53.75
C LEU A 250 -21.65 7.47 53.20
N PRO A 251 -22.17 6.79 52.17
CA PRO A 251 -23.58 6.83 51.84
C PRO A 251 -24.42 6.44 53.07
N LEU A 252 -25.50 7.19 53.32
CA LEU A 252 -26.34 7.03 54.52
C LEU A 252 -26.85 5.59 54.72
N PRO A 253 -27.32 4.85 53.70
CA PRO A 253 -27.77 3.47 53.89
C PRO A 253 -26.65 2.50 54.31
N ILE A 254 -25.40 2.79 53.92
CA ILE A 254 -24.22 2.01 54.34
C ILE A 254 -23.91 2.31 55.80
N ALA A 255 -23.93 3.59 56.19
CA ALA A 255 -23.67 4.02 57.55
C ALA A 255 -24.70 3.45 58.54
N GLU A 256 -26.00 3.46 58.19
CA GLU A 256 -27.06 2.86 58.99
C GLU A 256 -26.85 1.37 59.25
N LYS A 257 -26.47 0.60 58.22
CA LYS A 257 -26.15 -0.83 58.35
C LYS A 257 -24.89 -1.09 59.18
N LEU A 258 -23.94 -0.16 59.16
CA LEU A 258 -22.75 -0.20 60.00
C LEU A 258 -23.01 0.32 61.43
N GLY A 259 -24.21 0.83 61.72
CA GLY A 259 -24.57 1.39 63.03
C GLY A 259 -23.92 2.74 63.32
N ILE A 260 -23.63 3.53 62.28
CA ILE A 260 -23.02 4.87 62.37
C ILE A 260 -24.10 5.92 62.09
N GLY A 261 -24.48 6.68 63.11
CA GLY A 261 -25.46 7.75 62.99
C GLY A 261 -24.84 9.13 62.65
N PRO A 262 -25.67 10.16 62.45
CA PRO A 262 -25.19 11.52 62.17
C PRO A 262 -24.31 12.12 63.28
N GLU A 263 -24.57 11.77 64.53
CA GLU A 263 -23.82 12.26 65.71
C GLU A 263 -22.44 11.61 65.90
N ASP A 264 -22.21 10.49 65.18
CA ASP A 264 -20.97 9.73 65.16
C ASP A 264 -19.97 10.24 64.10
N ALA A 265 -20.40 11.16 63.24
CA ALA A 265 -19.55 11.78 62.23
C ALA A 265 -18.34 12.47 62.89
N GLY A 266 -17.15 12.12 62.42
CA GLY A 266 -15.86 12.57 62.95
C GLY A 266 -15.34 11.79 64.16
N LYS A 267 -16.10 10.80 64.68
CA LYS A 267 -15.72 10.02 65.88
C LYS A 267 -15.52 8.54 65.57
N ARG A 268 -16.40 7.94 64.76
CA ARG A 268 -16.32 6.51 64.41
C ARG A 268 -15.33 6.26 63.27
N GLN A 269 -14.70 5.09 63.32
CA GLN A 269 -13.75 4.62 62.32
C GLN A 269 -14.23 3.32 61.68
N VAL A 270 -13.92 3.19 60.40
CA VAL A 270 -14.15 1.98 59.60
C VAL A 270 -12.80 1.49 59.08
N GLU A 271 -12.57 0.18 59.20
CA GLU A 271 -11.37 -0.47 58.70
C GLU A 271 -11.63 -1.10 57.32
N MET A 272 -10.70 -0.87 56.39
CA MET A 272 -10.71 -1.42 55.04
C MET A 272 -9.27 -1.60 54.56
N PHE A 273 -8.94 -2.76 53.99
CA PHE A 273 -7.57 -3.09 53.53
C PHE A 273 -6.48 -2.91 54.62
N GLY A 274 -6.83 -3.07 55.90
CA GLY A 274 -5.91 -2.82 57.02
C GLY A 274 -5.66 -1.34 57.33
N HIS A 275 -6.31 -0.42 56.62
CA HIS A 275 -6.30 1.02 56.90
C HIS A 275 -7.54 1.43 57.69
N ARG A 276 -7.38 2.39 58.60
CA ARG A 276 -8.47 2.92 59.43
C ARG A 276 -8.90 4.28 58.91
N PHE A 277 -10.15 4.39 58.48
CA PHE A 277 -10.72 5.62 57.95
C PHE A 277 -11.70 6.22 58.96
N THR A 278 -11.50 7.49 59.30
CA THR A 278 -12.46 8.23 60.12
C THR A 278 -13.63 8.67 59.25
N VAL A 279 -14.85 8.32 59.65
CA VAL A 279 -16.07 8.69 58.91
C VAL A 279 -16.37 10.17 59.17
N VAL A 280 -16.01 11.06 58.25
CA VAL A 280 -16.14 12.52 58.44
C VAL A 280 -17.46 13.10 57.95
N GLY A 281 -18.22 12.33 57.17
CA GLY A 281 -19.51 12.76 56.66
C GLY A 281 -20.38 11.59 56.23
N LEU A 282 -21.69 11.78 56.35
CA LEU A 282 -22.72 10.88 55.82
C LEU A 282 -23.42 11.58 54.66
N LEU A 283 -23.45 10.95 53.49
CA LEU A 283 -24.02 11.52 52.27
C LEU A 283 -25.35 10.85 51.96
N ARG A 284 -26.40 11.63 51.70
CA ARG A 284 -27.69 11.06 51.28
C ARG A 284 -27.60 10.45 49.87
N GLU A 285 -28.43 9.44 49.61
CA GLU A 285 -28.37 8.65 48.37
C GLU A 285 -28.66 9.49 47.12
N GLU A 286 -29.54 10.49 47.22
CA GLU A 286 -29.96 11.35 46.10
C GLU A 286 -28.77 12.12 45.51
N ALA A 287 -27.77 12.42 46.33
CA ALA A 287 -26.57 13.15 45.91
C ALA A 287 -25.83 12.48 44.75
N LEU A 288 -25.77 11.14 44.76
CA LEU A 288 -25.02 10.35 43.79
C LEU A 288 -25.94 9.67 42.76
N ALA A 289 -27.20 9.43 43.11
CA ALA A 289 -28.18 8.81 42.21
C ALA A 289 -28.79 9.82 41.22
N GLU A 290 -28.99 11.07 41.62
CA GLU A 290 -29.70 12.07 40.79
C GLU A 290 -28.77 13.04 40.07
N PHE A 291 -27.58 13.29 40.63
CA PHE A 291 -26.62 14.21 40.00
C PHE A 291 -26.09 13.61 38.69
N LYS A 292 -26.39 14.28 37.57
CA LYS A 292 -25.82 13.99 36.26
C LYS A 292 -24.80 15.06 35.89
N ASP A 293 -23.59 14.65 35.51
CA ASP A 293 -22.53 15.58 35.12
C ASP A 293 -22.74 16.10 33.67
N LEU A 294 -21.77 16.85 33.15
CA LEU A 294 -21.81 17.42 31.80
C LEU A 294 -21.93 16.35 30.73
N ASP A 295 -21.46 15.13 30.95
CA ASP A 295 -21.63 14.02 30.01
C ASP A 295 -22.99 13.31 30.10
N GLY A 296 -23.84 13.69 31.05
CA GLY A 296 -25.18 13.14 31.25
C GLY A 296 -25.22 11.87 32.10
N GLU A 297 -24.07 11.40 32.57
CA GLU A 297 -23.91 10.20 33.40
C GLU A 297 -23.83 10.58 34.89
N VAL A 298 -24.05 9.60 35.78
CA VAL A 298 -23.88 9.77 37.23
C VAL A 298 -22.40 9.70 37.63
N LEU A 299 -22.07 10.25 38.80
CA LEU A 299 -20.69 10.32 39.34
C LEU A 299 -20.10 8.96 39.75
N THR A 300 -20.95 7.97 40.01
CA THR A 300 -20.51 6.68 40.53
C THR A 300 -19.72 5.89 39.49
N PRO A 301 -18.88 4.91 39.87
CA PRO A 301 -18.12 4.14 38.89
C PRO A 301 -19.01 3.28 37.99
N VAL A 302 -18.60 3.08 36.75
CA VAL A 302 -19.27 2.17 35.81
C VAL A 302 -19.06 0.71 36.23
N ASP A 303 -20.14 -0.07 36.22
CA ASP A 303 -20.11 -1.52 36.40
C ASP A 303 -20.05 -2.21 35.04
N TYR A 304 -18.82 -2.45 34.57
CA TYR A 304 -18.57 -3.14 33.31
C TYR A 304 -19.07 -4.60 33.30
N SER A 305 -19.27 -5.24 34.46
CA SER A 305 -19.70 -6.65 34.52
C SER A 305 -21.13 -6.86 34.01
N LEU A 306 -21.93 -5.79 33.91
CA LEU A 306 -23.30 -5.82 33.42
C LEU A 306 -23.43 -5.53 31.93
N LEU A 307 -22.32 -5.24 31.23
CA LEU A 307 -22.31 -4.98 29.79
C LEU A 307 -22.33 -6.28 29.00
N LYS A 308 -22.84 -6.22 27.76
CA LYS A 308 -22.85 -7.38 26.86
C LYS A 308 -21.40 -7.81 26.53
N PRO A 309 -21.11 -9.12 26.40
CA PRO A 309 -19.77 -9.61 26.07
C PRO A 309 -19.18 -9.01 24.77
N GLU A 310 -20.03 -8.69 23.79
CA GLU A 310 -19.63 -8.03 22.54
C GLU A 310 -19.11 -6.60 22.78
N THR A 311 -19.84 -5.81 23.59
CA THR A 311 -19.46 -4.45 23.99
C THR A 311 -18.13 -4.47 24.77
N LEU A 312 -17.95 -5.45 25.66
CA LEU A 312 -16.71 -5.62 26.44
C LEU A 312 -15.49 -5.90 25.56
N ARG A 313 -15.61 -6.76 24.54
CA ARG A 313 -14.53 -7.01 23.57
C ARG A 313 -14.15 -5.76 22.80
N GLN A 314 -15.12 -4.98 22.35
CA GLN A 314 -14.86 -3.71 21.64
C GLN A 314 -14.14 -2.69 22.53
N ILE A 315 -14.54 -2.57 23.80
CA ILE A 315 -13.86 -1.68 24.77
C ILE A 315 -12.42 -2.15 25.00
N GLN A 316 -12.18 -3.45 25.15
CA GLN A 316 -10.84 -4.01 25.31
C GLN A 316 -9.96 -3.77 24.09
N GLU A 317 -10.49 -3.95 22.88
CA GLU A 317 -9.78 -3.67 21.63
C GLU A 317 -9.42 -2.17 21.51
N LEU A 318 -10.33 -1.27 21.88
CA LEU A 318 -10.07 0.17 21.91
C LEU A 318 -9.02 0.57 22.95
N GLN A 319 -9.04 -0.04 24.13
CA GLN A 319 -8.01 0.19 25.15
C GLN A 319 -6.64 -0.31 24.70
N GLN A 320 -6.58 -1.47 24.05
CA GLN A 320 -5.33 -2.04 23.51
C GLN A 320 -4.81 -1.27 22.29
N SER A 321 -5.69 -0.75 21.43
CA SER A 321 -5.28 0.01 20.24
C SER A 321 -4.67 1.36 20.64
N LYS A 322 -5.22 2.02 21.67
CA LYS A 322 -4.69 3.27 22.25
C LYS A 322 -3.26 3.13 22.78
N LEU A 323 -2.89 1.93 23.25
CA LEU A 323 -1.54 1.58 23.70
C LEU A 323 -0.55 1.28 22.57
N LYS A 324 -1.03 0.96 21.35
CA LYS A 324 -0.18 0.49 20.23
C LYS A 324 -0.06 1.50 19.08
N LEU A 325 -1.04 2.35 18.87
CA LEU A 325 -1.04 3.40 17.86
C LEU A 325 -1.83 4.60 18.39
N GLY A 326 -1.23 5.79 18.41
CA GLY A 326 -1.93 7.05 18.70
C GLY A 326 -2.93 7.42 17.61
N ALA A 327 -4.04 6.68 17.50
CA ALA A 327 -5.04 6.90 16.46
C ALA A 327 -6.48 6.64 16.93
N THR A 328 -7.23 7.75 16.97
CA THR A 328 -8.48 7.95 16.21
C THR A 328 -9.35 6.72 15.98
N SER A 329 -10.32 6.48 16.87
CA SER A 329 -11.43 5.55 16.60
C SER A 329 -12.76 6.28 16.78
N THR A 330 -13.52 6.30 15.68
CA THR A 330 -14.82 6.97 15.48
C THR A 330 -16.02 6.12 15.90
N THR A 331 -15.81 4.97 16.54
CA THR A 331 -16.89 4.05 16.88
C THR A 331 -17.59 4.49 18.16
N VAL A 332 -18.76 5.08 17.98
CA VAL A 332 -19.65 5.51 19.06
C VAL A 332 -20.31 4.27 19.67
N LEU A 333 -19.90 3.88 20.88
CA LEU A 333 -20.68 2.97 21.72
C LEU A 333 -21.80 3.80 22.37
N LEU A 334 -22.99 3.78 21.78
CA LEU A 334 -24.24 4.32 22.34
C LEU A 334 -24.98 3.19 23.10
N GLU A 335 -24.38 2.70 24.17
CA GLU A 335 -25.13 2.08 25.27
C GLU A 335 -24.93 2.99 26.48
N GLU A 336 -26.02 3.39 27.14
CA GLU A 336 -25.99 4.09 28.43
C GLU A 336 -25.26 3.18 29.43
N TYR A 337 -24.18 3.67 30.03
CA TYR A 337 -23.40 2.82 30.94
C TYR A 337 -24.23 2.52 32.19
N LYS A 338 -24.12 1.30 32.71
CA LYS A 338 -24.67 0.98 34.03
C LYS A 338 -23.64 1.32 35.09
N HIS A 339 -24.03 2.10 36.08
CA HIS A 339 -23.16 2.51 37.17
C HIS A 339 -23.51 1.75 38.46
N PHE A 340 -22.52 1.62 39.35
CA PHE A 340 -22.75 1.08 40.69
C PHE A 340 -23.72 1.96 41.49
N LEU A 341 -24.55 1.33 42.32
CA LEU A 341 -25.48 2.03 43.19
C LEU A 341 -24.70 2.77 44.31
N PRO A 342 -25.26 3.87 44.85
CA PRO A 342 -24.66 4.54 46.01
C PRO A 342 -24.45 3.61 47.21
N THR A 343 -25.25 2.54 47.32
CA THR A 343 -25.14 1.52 48.38
C THR A 343 -24.03 0.48 48.16
N GLU A 344 -23.34 0.54 47.02
CA GLU A 344 -22.24 -0.35 46.63
C GLU A 344 -20.87 0.38 46.61
N ILE A 345 -20.80 1.64 47.07
CA ILE A 345 -19.58 2.45 46.96
C ILE A 345 -19.16 3.12 48.26
N LEU A 346 -17.85 3.29 48.42
CA LEU A 346 -17.23 4.09 49.48
C LEU A 346 -16.56 5.32 48.88
N ILE A 347 -16.71 6.49 49.50
CA ILE A 347 -16.10 7.74 49.03
C ILE A 347 -14.84 8.05 49.85
N LEU A 348 -13.73 8.25 49.16
CA LEU A 348 -12.43 8.57 49.72
C LEU A 348 -11.87 9.88 49.14
N PRO A 349 -10.93 10.53 49.83
CA PRO A 349 -10.08 11.55 49.23
C PRO A 349 -9.39 11.01 47.98
N TYR A 350 -9.38 11.82 46.91
CA TYR A 350 -8.79 11.45 45.61
C TYR A 350 -7.35 10.91 45.73
N GLU A 351 -6.48 11.58 46.49
CA GLU A 351 -5.07 11.17 46.66
C GLU A 351 -4.96 9.80 47.34
N MET A 352 -5.75 9.55 48.39
CA MET A 352 -5.77 8.27 49.08
C MET A 352 -6.27 7.15 48.17
N LEU A 353 -7.27 7.41 47.33
CA LEU A 353 -7.73 6.43 46.34
C LEU A 353 -6.62 6.05 45.35
N LEU A 354 -5.80 7.01 44.91
CA LEU A 354 -4.66 6.71 44.04
C LEU A 354 -3.61 5.85 44.77
N ASN A 355 -3.33 6.14 46.04
CA ASN A 355 -2.40 5.36 46.87
C ASN A 355 -2.85 3.91 47.05
N LEU A 356 -4.17 3.66 47.06
CA LEU A 356 -4.75 2.32 47.09
C LEU A 356 -4.75 1.59 45.73
N GLY A 357 -4.18 2.18 44.68
CA GLY A 357 -4.14 1.62 43.33
C GLY A 357 -5.31 2.02 42.44
N GLY A 358 -6.07 3.04 42.83
CA GLY A 358 -7.10 3.64 41.99
C GLY A 358 -6.51 4.40 40.81
N THR A 359 -7.36 4.72 39.83
CA THR A 359 -6.94 5.39 38.59
C THR A 359 -7.75 6.66 38.36
N LEU A 360 -7.11 7.69 37.78
CA LEU A 360 -7.78 8.91 37.35
C LEU A 360 -8.76 8.59 36.20
N ARG A 361 -10.02 9.03 36.32
CA ARG A 361 -11.08 8.74 35.34
C ARG A 361 -11.61 9.99 34.66
N SER A 362 -11.75 11.07 35.43
CA SER A 362 -12.20 12.35 34.89
C SER A 362 -11.64 13.52 35.68
N VAL A 363 -11.60 14.69 35.03
CA VAL A 363 -11.23 15.95 35.65
C VAL A 363 -12.30 16.97 35.30
N ALA A 364 -12.99 17.49 36.31
CA ALA A 364 -13.97 18.55 36.14
C ALA A 364 -13.32 19.92 36.39
N LEU A 365 -13.62 20.89 35.53
CA LEU A 365 -13.16 22.27 35.63
C LEU A 365 -14.38 23.18 35.68
N ARG A 366 -14.57 23.91 36.78
CA ARG A 366 -15.60 24.95 36.87
C ARG A 366 -14.98 26.33 36.68
N PHE A 367 -15.48 27.06 35.69
CA PHE A 367 -15.02 28.43 35.40
C PHE A 367 -15.93 29.45 36.08
N SER A 368 -15.34 30.52 36.60
CA SER A 368 -16.10 31.66 37.13
C SER A 368 -16.81 32.43 36.01
N ASN A 369 -16.20 32.50 34.82
CA ASN A 369 -16.74 33.16 33.64
C ASN A 369 -17.12 32.12 32.56
N PRO A 370 -18.41 31.85 32.33
CA PRO A 370 -18.86 30.85 31.34
C PRO A 370 -18.44 31.16 29.89
N GLU A 371 -18.24 32.44 29.54
CA GLU A 371 -17.88 32.84 28.18
C GLU A 371 -16.46 32.41 27.77
N GLU A 372 -15.58 32.18 28.76
CA GLU A 372 -14.19 31.78 28.50
C GLU A 372 -14.07 30.30 28.12
N VAL A 373 -15.06 29.47 28.46
CA VAL A 373 -15.04 28.01 28.29
C VAL A 373 -14.80 27.63 26.83
N LYS A 374 -15.46 28.30 25.88
CA LYS A 374 -15.34 28.03 24.45
C LYS A 374 -13.93 28.28 23.90
N GLY A 375 -13.27 29.33 24.37
CA GLY A 375 -11.89 29.64 24.00
C GLY A 375 -10.91 28.63 24.59
N VAL A 376 -11.08 28.32 25.88
CA VAL A 376 -10.21 27.41 26.63
C VAL A 376 -10.29 25.98 26.09
N VAL A 377 -11.50 25.45 25.86
CA VAL A 377 -11.64 24.07 25.32
C VAL A 377 -10.98 23.98 23.94
N ARG A 378 -11.12 24.98 23.07
CA ARG A 378 -10.49 24.97 21.75
C ARG A 378 -8.96 24.97 21.84
N GLU A 379 -8.39 25.73 22.75
CA GLU A 379 -6.95 25.71 23.01
C GLU A 379 -6.50 24.34 23.58
N MET A 380 -7.28 23.79 24.50
CA MET A 380 -7.05 22.47 25.09
C MET A 380 -7.03 21.37 24.02
N MET A 381 -8.01 21.36 23.11
CA MET A 381 -8.10 20.37 22.02
C MET A 381 -6.95 20.43 21.02
N ASN A 382 -6.34 21.60 20.82
CA ASN A 382 -5.19 21.76 19.93
C ASN A 382 -3.88 21.25 20.55
N ARG A 383 -3.83 21.12 21.89
CA ARG A 383 -2.61 20.78 22.64
C ARG A 383 -2.65 19.37 23.24
N PHE A 384 -3.84 18.87 23.55
CA PHE A 384 -4.05 17.61 24.25
C PHE A 384 -4.94 16.65 23.44
N GLU A 385 -4.57 15.38 23.38
CA GLU A 385 -5.38 14.31 22.79
C GLU A 385 -6.43 13.79 23.79
N VAL A 386 -7.30 14.68 24.27
CA VAL A 386 -8.35 14.36 25.24
C VAL A 386 -9.74 14.51 24.62
N SER A 387 -10.73 13.86 25.24
CA SER A 387 -12.14 14.20 24.98
C SER A 387 -12.64 15.06 26.13
N ALA A 388 -13.39 16.10 25.80
CA ALA A 388 -13.88 17.08 26.76
C ALA A 388 -15.34 17.45 26.49
N TYR A 389 -16.16 17.50 27.53
CA TYR A 389 -17.52 18.03 27.49
C TYR A 389 -17.48 19.45 28.01
N ALA A 390 -17.82 20.43 27.19
CA ALA A 390 -17.71 21.84 27.54
C ALA A 390 -19.06 22.54 27.39
N VAL A 391 -19.34 23.45 28.31
CA VAL A 391 -20.56 24.28 28.29
C VAL A 391 -20.26 25.60 27.59
N HIS A 392 -21.01 25.91 26.53
CA HIS A 392 -21.04 27.27 25.99
C HIS A 392 -22.43 27.57 25.45
N GLU A 393 -22.86 28.84 25.53
CA GLU A 393 -24.20 29.26 25.06
C GLU A 393 -25.35 28.46 25.73
N GLY A 394 -25.16 28.06 26.99
CA GLY A 394 -26.16 27.32 27.78
C GLY A 394 -26.40 25.87 27.35
N ARG A 395 -25.56 25.31 26.46
CA ARG A 395 -25.64 23.91 26.00
C ARG A 395 -24.31 23.20 26.22
N VAL A 396 -24.38 21.87 26.33
CA VAL A 396 -23.18 21.04 26.43
C VAL A 396 -22.75 20.58 25.03
N PHE A 397 -21.45 20.60 24.78
CA PHE A 397 -20.83 20.11 23.56
C PHE A 397 -19.70 19.14 23.89
N LEU A 398 -19.68 18.00 23.19
CA LEU A 398 -18.56 17.07 23.21
C LEU A 398 -17.51 17.51 22.18
N TYR A 399 -16.32 17.82 22.68
CA TYR A 399 -15.11 18.07 21.93
C TYR A 399 -14.27 16.79 21.87
N SER A 400 -13.90 16.36 20.67
CA SER A 400 -12.95 15.25 20.45
C SER A 400 -11.87 15.65 19.46
N SER A 401 -10.61 15.29 19.73
CA SER A 401 -9.48 15.62 18.86
C SER A 401 -9.43 14.63 17.70
N ILE A 402 -9.50 15.13 16.47
CA ILE A 402 -9.23 14.33 15.26
C ILE A 402 -7.89 14.79 14.71
N GLY A 403 -6.91 13.88 14.65
CA GLY A 403 -5.68 14.11 13.91
C GLY A 403 -5.97 14.20 12.42
N MET A 404 -5.81 15.38 11.85
CA MET A 404 -5.92 15.61 10.40
C MET A 404 -4.53 15.85 9.82
N THR A 405 -4.25 15.24 8.68
CA THR A 405 -3.05 15.51 7.88
C THR A 405 -3.43 16.45 6.74
N ALA A 406 -2.82 17.64 6.71
CA ALA A 406 -2.93 18.53 5.55
C ALA A 406 -1.63 18.52 4.74
N PHE A 407 -1.80 18.44 3.42
CA PHE A 407 -0.73 18.70 2.45
C PHE A 407 -0.74 20.20 2.13
N SER A 408 0.33 20.91 2.49
CA SER A 408 0.55 22.31 2.15
C SER A 408 1.68 22.45 1.12
N GLY A 409 1.67 23.55 0.35
CA GLY A 409 2.67 23.84 -0.68
C GLY A 409 2.46 23.17 -2.04
N LEU A 410 1.32 22.49 -2.26
CA LEU A 410 1.04 21.83 -3.55
C LEU A 410 0.91 22.84 -4.71
N ALA A 411 0.39 24.04 -4.44
CA ALA A 411 0.25 25.10 -5.42
C ALA A 411 1.63 25.60 -5.91
N ASP A 412 2.57 25.79 -5.00
CA ASP A 412 3.94 26.25 -5.31
C ASP A 412 4.73 25.23 -6.13
N VAL A 413 4.37 23.95 -6.02
CA VAL A 413 5.00 22.84 -6.76
C VAL A 413 4.49 22.72 -8.20
N MET A 414 3.33 23.28 -8.54
CA MET A 414 2.72 23.09 -9.86
C MET A 414 3.60 23.61 -11.00
N ILE A 415 4.18 24.81 -10.85
CA ILE A 415 5.01 25.43 -11.89
C ILE A 415 6.30 24.60 -12.13
N PRO A 416 7.12 24.30 -11.10
CA PRO A 416 8.30 23.43 -11.27
C PRO A 416 7.97 22.05 -11.84
N LEU A 417 6.84 21.46 -11.42
CA LEU A 417 6.39 20.16 -11.91
C LEU A 417 6.09 20.21 -13.40
N PHE A 418 5.39 21.25 -13.86
CA PHE A 418 5.06 21.44 -15.26
C PHE A 418 6.31 21.69 -16.12
N ILE A 419 7.24 22.53 -15.65
CA ILE A 419 8.52 22.78 -16.33
C ILE A 419 9.30 21.46 -16.47
N ALA A 420 9.42 20.68 -15.41
CA ALA A 420 10.13 19.40 -15.48
C ALA A 420 9.41 18.38 -16.38
N ALA A 421 8.08 18.37 -16.37
CA ALA A 421 7.28 17.55 -17.28
C ALA A 421 7.60 17.86 -18.75
N LEU A 422 7.72 19.13 -19.11
CA LEU A 422 8.09 19.57 -20.46
C LEU A 422 9.55 19.23 -20.80
N ILE A 423 10.48 19.36 -19.85
CA ILE A 423 11.89 18.99 -20.05
C ILE A 423 12.01 17.48 -20.33
N VAL A 424 11.33 16.64 -19.55
CA VAL A 424 11.31 15.19 -19.75
C VAL A 424 10.68 14.85 -21.10
N LEU A 425 9.54 15.46 -21.43
CA LEU A 425 8.87 15.29 -22.71
C LEU A 425 9.80 15.60 -23.89
N ASN A 426 10.44 16.78 -23.86
CA ASN A 426 11.35 17.22 -24.92
C ASN A 426 12.57 16.29 -25.04
N THR A 427 13.14 15.89 -23.89
CA THR A 427 14.32 15.02 -23.90
C THR A 427 14.00 13.62 -24.42
N MET A 428 12.84 13.07 -24.03
CA MET A 428 12.38 11.78 -24.52
C MET A 428 12.01 11.84 -26.00
N LEU A 429 11.40 12.93 -26.48
CA LEU A 429 11.21 13.14 -27.92
C LEU A 429 12.54 13.17 -28.67
N GLY A 430 13.53 13.90 -28.18
CA GLY A 430 14.87 13.90 -28.77
C GLY A 430 15.49 12.51 -28.81
N ALA A 431 15.33 11.72 -27.74
CA ALA A 431 15.79 10.34 -27.68
C ALA A 431 15.10 9.43 -28.72
N VAL A 432 13.81 9.61 -28.97
CA VAL A 432 13.07 8.87 -30.01
C VAL A 432 13.57 9.23 -31.41
N HIS A 433 13.69 10.53 -31.73
CA HIS A 433 14.08 10.97 -33.08
C HIS A 433 15.51 10.53 -33.44
N GLU A 434 16.43 10.56 -32.49
CA GLU A 434 17.80 10.08 -32.73
C GLU A 434 17.89 8.56 -32.88
N ARG A 435 16.86 7.82 -32.46
CA ARG A 435 16.81 6.35 -32.48
C ARG A 435 15.88 5.83 -33.56
N ILE A 436 15.45 6.66 -34.51
CA ILE A 436 14.58 6.24 -35.63
C ILE A 436 15.18 5.03 -36.38
N ARG A 437 16.48 5.07 -36.69
CA ARG A 437 17.16 3.94 -37.37
C ARG A 437 17.14 2.66 -36.53
N GLU A 438 17.37 2.76 -35.22
CA GLU A 438 17.31 1.60 -34.32
C GLU A 438 15.88 1.04 -34.20
N ILE A 439 14.87 1.92 -34.10
CA ILE A 439 13.46 1.55 -34.08
C ILE A 439 13.07 0.80 -35.37
N GLY A 440 13.56 1.28 -36.52
CA GLY A 440 13.38 0.59 -37.81
C GLY A 440 14.02 -0.81 -37.82
N ILE A 441 15.23 -0.96 -37.27
CA ILE A 441 15.89 -2.27 -37.13
C ILE A 441 15.07 -3.20 -36.22
N PHE A 442 14.60 -2.71 -35.08
CA PHE A 442 13.77 -3.49 -34.16
C PHE A 442 12.46 -3.94 -34.81
N SER A 443 11.80 -3.06 -35.56
CA SER A 443 10.60 -3.40 -36.33
C SER A 443 10.89 -4.46 -37.41
N ALA A 444 12.01 -4.31 -38.13
CA ALA A 444 12.42 -5.27 -39.17
C ALA A 444 12.72 -6.67 -38.62
N ILE A 445 13.18 -6.76 -37.36
CA ILE A 445 13.42 -8.02 -36.63
C ILE A 445 12.12 -8.56 -35.99
N GLY A 446 11.00 -7.83 -36.08
CA GLY A 446 9.69 -8.30 -35.66
C GLY A 446 9.24 -7.85 -34.26
N LEU A 447 9.88 -6.84 -33.67
CA LEU A 447 9.39 -6.26 -32.40
C LEU A 447 8.06 -5.55 -32.62
N ALA A 448 7.03 -5.96 -31.86
CA ALA A 448 5.74 -5.30 -31.86
C ALA A 448 5.88 -3.82 -31.45
N PRO A 449 5.07 -2.90 -32.04
CA PRO A 449 5.07 -1.48 -31.66
C PRO A 449 4.92 -1.24 -30.15
N ALA A 450 4.13 -2.08 -29.46
CA ALA A 450 3.95 -2.03 -28.01
C ALA A 450 5.22 -2.38 -27.22
N HIS A 451 6.09 -3.26 -27.73
CA HIS A 451 7.38 -3.54 -27.09
C HIS A 451 8.35 -2.36 -27.25
N ILE A 452 8.27 -1.64 -28.36
CA ILE A 452 9.08 -0.45 -28.60
C ILE A 452 8.63 0.69 -27.70
N SER A 453 7.33 0.94 -27.52
CA SER A 453 6.88 1.93 -26.52
C SER A 453 7.31 1.54 -25.11
N MET A 454 7.24 0.25 -24.76
CA MET A 454 7.65 -0.24 -23.45
C MET A 454 9.14 -0.02 -23.16
N LEU A 455 10.00 -0.07 -24.19
CA LEU A 455 11.43 0.26 -24.05
C LEU A 455 11.65 1.70 -23.53
N PHE A 456 10.92 2.67 -24.08
CA PHE A 456 11.03 4.07 -23.65
C PHE A 456 10.36 4.32 -22.29
N LEU A 457 9.25 3.64 -21.99
CA LEU A 457 8.62 3.70 -20.66
C LEU A 457 9.49 3.06 -19.57
N ALA A 458 10.21 1.98 -19.90
CA ALA A 458 11.19 1.38 -19.02
C ALA A 458 12.35 2.35 -18.74
N GLU A 459 12.89 3.00 -19.77
CA GLU A 459 13.91 4.05 -19.63
C GLU A 459 13.43 5.20 -18.73
N ALA A 460 12.21 5.67 -18.93
CA ALA A 460 11.56 6.69 -18.08
C ALA A 460 11.43 6.23 -16.62
N SER A 461 11.04 4.98 -16.40
CA SER A 461 10.88 4.42 -15.05
C SER A 461 12.22 4.39 -14.30
N VAL A 462 13.32 4.07 -15.00
CA VAL A 462 14.68 4.11 -14.44
C VAL A 462 15.06 5.54 -14.07
N PHE A 463 14.82 6.51 -14.98
CA PHE A 463 15.04 7.93 -14.71
C PHE A 463 14.26 8.43 -13.49
N GLY A 464 12.96 8.13 -13.41
CA GLY A 464 12.12 8.51 -12.29
C GLY A 464 12.61 7.91 -10.98
N ASN A 465 12.97 6.63 -10.97
CA ASN A 465 13.46 5.97 -9.76
C ASN A 465 14.80 6.55 -9.27
N ILE A 466 15.74 6.81 -10.19
CA ILE A 466 17.03 7.42 -9.86
C ILE A 466 16.84 8.85 -9.36
N GLY A 467 16.04 9.65 -10.07
CA GLY A 467 15.76 11.04 -9.75
C GLY A 467 15.12 11.22 -8.37
N VAL A 468 14.13 10.40 -8.03
CA VAL A 468 13.46 10.43 -6.72
C VAL A 468 14.42 10.13 -5.58
N ILE A 469 15.16 9.02 -5.67
CA ILE A 469 16.01 8.58 -4.56
C ILE A 469 17.20 9.52 -4.40
N LEU A 470 17.89 9.89 -5.49
CA LEU A 470 18.99 10.84 -5.41
C LEU A 470 18.52 12.24 -4.99
N GLY A 471 17.37 12.70 -5.47
CA GLY A 471 16.79 13.98 -5.06
C GLY A 471 16.39 14.02 -3.59
N TYR A 472 15.82 12.92 -3.08
CA TYR A 472 15.55 12.78 -1.66
C TYR A 472 16.85 12.79 -0.84
N LEU A 473 17.83 11.97 -1.18
CA LEU A 473 19.12 11.91 -0.48
C LEU A 473 19.84 13.27 -0.49
N LEU A 474 19.91 13.91 -1.66
CA LEU A 474 20.53 15.22 -1.82
C LEU A 474 19.82 16.27 -0.97
N GLY A 475 18.48 16.29 -0.99
CA GLY A 475 17.70 17.23 -0.19
C GLY A 475 17.95 17.08 1.30
N GLN A 476 17.96 15.84 1.79
CA GLN A 476 18.26 15.54 3.19
C GLN A 476 19.68 15.99 3.58
N VAL A 477 20.68 15.68 2.74
CA VAL A 477 22.08 16.07 2.98
C VAL A 477 22.22 17.59 3.01
N VAL A 478 21.67 18.27 2.01
CA VAL A 478 21.72 19.74 1.88
C VAL A 478 21.05 20.40 3.08
N ALA A 479 19.86 19.95 3.49
CA ALA A 479 19.20 20.52 4.65
C ALA A 479 19.96 20.30 5.96
N LYS A 480 20.55 19.12 6.16
CA LYS A 480 21.38 18.85 7.34
C LYS A 480 22.61 19.76 7.37
N VAL A 481 23.26 19.97 6.23
CA VAL A 481 24.41 20.88 6.12
C VAL A 481 23.97 22.31 6.42
N LEU A 482 22.89 22.79 5.78
CA LEU A 482 22.38 24.15 5.96
C LEU A 482 21.94 24.45 7.40
N THR A 483 21.28 23.49 8.06
CA THR A 483 20.87 23.60 9.47
C THR A 483 22.07 23.55 10.41
N HIS A 484 23.09 22.74 10.12
CA HIS A 484 24.30 22.67 10.93
C HIS A 484 25.11 23.98 10.93
N TYR A 485 25.22 24.64 9.77
CA TYR A 485 25.93 25.92 9.64
C TYR A 485 25.06 27.15 9.94
N GLY A 486 23.78 26.97 10.28
CA GLY A 486 22.86 28.06 10.62
C GLY A 486 22.56 29.03 9.46
N TRP A 487 22.87 28.66 8.21
CA TRP A 487 22.75 29.56 7.06
C TRP A 487 21.30 29.83 6.66
N LEU A 488 20.33 29.03 7.13
CA LEU A 488 18.91 29.19 6.84
C LEU A 488 18.07 28.96 8.10
N ALA A 489 17.85 30.01 8.88
CA ALA A 489 16.85 30.03 9.95
C ALA A 489 15.43 30.04 9.33
N GLY A 490 14.88 28.87 9.03
CA GLY A 490 13.52 28.74 8.50
C GLY A 490 13.26 27.57 7.55
N LEU A 491 14.30 26.86 7.07
CA LEU A 491 14.12 25.66 6.25
C LEU A 491 13.73 24.46 7.12
N SER A 492 12.44 24.20 7.24
CA SER A 492 11.93 22.95 7.80
C SER A 492 11.70 21.94 6.68
N LEU A 493 12.63 21.01 6.47
CA LEU A 493 12.35 19.86 5.61
C LEU A 493 11.37 18.90 6.29
N ASN A 494 10.43 18.38 5.50
CA ASN A 494 9.52 17.37 5.99
C ASN A 494 10.21 16.00 6.01
N TYR A 495 10.40 15.44 7.21
CA TYR A 495 10.97 14.10 7.41
C TYR A 495 9.89 12.99 7.46
N SER A 496 8.63 13.31 7.16
CA SER A 496 7.55 12.34 7.14
C SER A 496 7.74 11.34 6.01
N SER A 497 7.70 10.05 6.35
CA SER A 497 7.72 8.95 5.38
C SER A 497 6.58 9.06 4.37
N LEU A 498 5.41 9.54 4.79
CA LEU A 498 4.26 9.74 3.89
C LEU A 498 4.53 10.84 2.86
N SER A 499 5.19 11.94 3.25
CA SER A 499 5.61 12.98 2.32
C SER A 499 6.61 12.43 1.31
N ALA A 500 7.62 11.69 1.76
CA ALA A 500 8.63 11.10 0.88
C ALA A 500 8.00 10.15 -0.15
N VAL A 501 7.04 9.30 0.26
CA VAL A 501 6.30 8.42 -0.65
C VAL A 501 5.40 9.22 -1.61
N GLY A 502 4.73 10.26 -1.13
CA GLY A 502 3.92 11.15 -1.95
C GLY A 502 4.74 11.86 -3.03
N VAL A 503 5.90 12.41 -2.66
CA VAL A 503 6.85 13.03 -3.61
C VAL A 503 7.36 12.01 -4.62
N ALA A 504 7.74 10.81 -4.16
CA ALA A 504 8.18 9.73 -5.04
C ALA A 504 7.12 9.39 -6.10
N LEU A 505 5.86 9.30 -5.68
CA LEU A 505 4.74 9.00 -6.56
C LEU A 505 4.48 10.14 -7.55
N ILE A 506 4.46 11.40 -7.09
CA ILE A 506 4.26 12.58 -7.95
C ILE A 506 5.34 12.64 -9.03
N VAL A 507 6.61 12.55 -8.66
CA VAL A 507 7.73 12.61 -9.62
C VAL A 507 7.68 11.44 -10.60
N LEU A 508 7.45 10.21 -10.12
CA LEU A 508 7.36 9.03 -10.99
C LEU A 508 6.21 9.16 -11.99
N LEU A 509 5.03 9.61 -11.54
CA LEU A 509 3.88 9.86 -12.39
C LEU A 509 4.18 10.94 -13.42
N THR A 510 4.81 12.06 -13.02
CA THR A 510 5.19 13.12 -13.96
C THR A 510 6.12 12.59 -15.04
N VAL A 511 7.15 11.82 -14.68
CA VAL A 511 8.09 11.25 -15.65
C VAL A 511 7.39 10.28 -16.61
N LEU A 512 6.54 9.40 -16.09
CA LEU A 512 5.80 8.43 -16.91
C LEU A 512 4.81 9.12 -17.84
N LEU A 513 4.00 10.05 -17.32
CA LEU A 513 3.02 10.80 -18.10
C LEU A 513 3.68 11.62 -19.22
N SER A 514 4.80 12.30 -18.92
CA SER A 514 5.58 13.02 -19.92
C SER A 514 6.19 12.12 -20.99
N THR A 515 6.41 10.83 -20.69
CA THR A 515 7.00 9.88 -21.64
C THR A 515 5.95 9.11 -22.45
N LEU A 516 4.67 9.12 -22.06
CA LEU A 516 3.61 8.43 -22.80
C LEU A 516 3.51 8.89 -24.26
N TYR A 517 3.56 10.20 -24.51
CA TYR A 517 3.51 10.74 -25.88
C TYR A 517 4.74 10.34 -26.72
N PRO A 518 6.00 10.57 -26.29
CA PRO A 518 7.19 10.09 -26.98
C PRO A 518 7.16 8.58 -27.25
N ALA A 519 6.78 7.78 -26.26
CA ALA A 519 6.72 6.32 -26.38
C ALA A 519 5.69 5.88 -27.43
N ARG A 520 4.52 6.53 -27.49
CA ARG A 520 3.53 6.31 -28.54
C ARG A 520 4.06 6.69 -29.92
N LYS A 521 4.76 7.83 -30.02
CA LYS A 521 5.37 8.27 -31.29
C LYS A 521 6.44 7.28 -31.78
N ALA A 522 7.25 6.73 -30.87
CA ALA A 522 8.22 5.68 -31.19
C ALA A 522 7.56 4.39 -31.70
N ALA A 523 6.45 3.97 -31.08
CA ALA A 523 5.68 2.81 -31.53
C ALA A 523 5.09 3.02 -32.93
N GLN A 524 4.57 4.21 -33.22
CA GLN A 524 4.03 4.54 -34.55
C GLN A 524 5.10 4.52 -35.64
N MET A 525 6.32 4.98 -35.34
CA MET A 525 7.47 4.89 -36.26
C MET A 525 7.89 3.45 -36.56
N ALA A 526 7.52 2.49 -35.71
CA ALA A 526 7.82 1.08 -35.91
C ALA A 526 6.80 0.36 -36.80
N VAL A 527 5.66 0.98 -37.13
CA VAL A 527 4.70 0.39 -38.06
C VAL A 527 5.23 0.65 -39.47
N PRO A 528 5.61 -0.39 -40.26
CA PRO A 528 5.99 -0.17 -41.65
C PRO A 528 4.84 0.50 -42.38
N ASP A 529 5.18 1.44 -43.27
CA ASP A 529 4.22 2.31 -43.94
C ASP A 529 3.01 1.53 -44.49
N VAL A 530 1.84 2.13 -44.35
CA VAL A 530 0.50 1.53 -44.51
C VAL A 530 0.26 0.99 -45.95
N GLU A 531 1.15 1.28 -46.89
CA GLU A 531 1.05 0.96 -48.31
C GLU A 531 1.31 -0.50 -48.68
N ARG A 532 1.78 -1.38 -47.77
CA ARG A 532 1.99 -2.82 -48.05
C ARG A 532 1.04 -3.76 -47.29
N LYS A 533 -0.26 -3.45 -47.24
CA LYS A 533 -1.25 -4.47 -46.83
C LYS A 533 -1.38 -5.54 -47.90
N TRP A 534 -0.64 -6.64 -47.74
CA TRP A 534 -0.78 -7.86 -48.55
C TRP A 534 -2.25 -8.31 -48.58
N ARG A 535 -2.83 -8.45 -49.78
CA ARG A 535 -4.21 -8.91 -50.00
C ARG A 535 -4.17 -10.26 -50.71
N LEU A 536 -5.11 -11.15 -50.38
CA LEU A 536 -5.30 -12.39 -51.14
C LEU A 536 -5.71 -12.08 -52.59
N PRO A 537 -5.14 -12.81 -53.57
CA PRO A 537 -5.57 -12.71 -54.97
C PRO A 537 -7.03 -13.16 -55.13
N GLN A 538 -7.66 -12.77 -56.24
CA GLN A 538 -8.99 -13.28 -56.57
C GLN A 538 -8.88 -14.73 -57.06
N PRO A 539 -9.73 -15.66 -56.59
CA PRO A 539 -9.71 -17.03 -57.07
C PRO A 539 -10.23 -17.14 -58.50
N GLU A 540 -9.66 -18.07 -59.27
CA GLU A 540 -10.12 -18.46 -60.60
C GLU A 540 -10.95 -19.76 -60.47
N GLY A 541 -12.26 -19.63 -60.33
CA GLY A 541 -13.15 -20.75 -60.06
C GLY A 541 -12.87 -21.38 -58.68
N ASP A 542 -12.46 -22.65 -58.68
CA ASP A 542 -12.11 -23.41 -57.47
C ASP A 542 -10.62 -23.37 -57.11
N GLU A 543 -9.83 -22.58 -57.84
CA GLU A 543 -8.39 -22.51 -57.67
C GLU A 543 -7.93 -21.12 -57.23
N MET A 544 -7.01 -21.07 -56.26
CA MET A 544 -6.37 -19.83 -55.83
C MET A 544 -4.86 -20.01 -55.81
N ARG A 545 -4.18 -19.24 -56.66
CA ARG A 545 -2.71 -19.21 -56.74
C ARG A 545 -2.19 -17.96 -56.05
N LEU A 546 -1.24 -18.13 -55.14
CA LEU A 546 -0.54 -17.01 -54.52
C LEU A 546 0.95 -17.30 -54.42
N ARG A 547 1.75 -16.28 -54.72
CA ARG A 547 3.19 -16.28 -54.45
C ARG A 547 3.43 -15.63 -53.10
N LEU A 548 4.11 -16.33 -52.21
CA LEU A 548 4.50 -15.78 -50.93
C LEU A 548 5.66 -14.79 -51.12
N PRO A 549 5.68 -13.62 -50.45
CA PRO A 549 6.75 -12.63 -50.56
C PRO A 549 8.00 -13.03 -49.74
N PHE A 550 8.25 -14.34 -49.60
CA PHE A 550 9.35 -14.90 -48.83
C PHE A 550 10.20 -15.76 -49.76
N MET A 551 11.50 -15.46 -49.79
CA MET A 551 12.48 -16.24 -50.52
C MET A 551 13.29 -17.08 -49.53
N LEU A 552 13.61 -18.30 -49.92
CA LEU A 552 14.44 -19.22 -49.13
C LEU A 552 15.82 -19.36 -49.80
N THR A 553 16.87 -19.54 -49.01
CA THR A 553 18.20 -19.88 -49.55
C THR A 553 18.30 -21.39 -49.75
N GLY A 554 19.19 -21.83 -50.64
CA GLY A 554 19.28 -23.25 -51.03
C GLY A 554 19.43 -24.24 -49.88
N GLY A 555 20.22 -23.93 -48.85
CA GLY A 555 20.34 -24.78 -47.65
C GLY A 555 19.13 -24.74 -46.71
N ASP A 556 18.35 -23.67 -46.74
CA ASP A 556 17.16 -23.51 -45.89
C ASP A 556 15.88 -24.07 -46.55
N SER A 557 15.91 -24.40 -47.86
CA SER A 557 14.70 -24.78 -48.61
C SER A 557 14.11 -26.11 -48.15
N LEU A 558 14.92 -27.17 -48.08
CA LEU A 558 14.50 -28.49 -47.58
C LEU A 558 14.16 -28.43 -46.09
N ALA A 559 14.99 -27.75 -45.30
CA ALA A 559 14.81 -27.64 -43.87
C ALA A 559 13.50 -26.90 -43.51
N CYS A 560 13.16 -25.84 -44.26
CA CYS A 560 11.90 -25.12 -44.08
C CYS A 560 10.68 -25.99 -44.47
N ASN A 561 10.77 -26.77 -45.54
CA ASN A 561 9.71 -27.71 -45.92
C ASN A 561 9.52 -28.81 -44.86
N MET A 562 10.60 -29.32 -44.26
CA MET A 562 10.52 -30.30 -43.17
C MET A 562 9.92 -29.70 -41.90
N PHE A 563 10.29 -28.46 -41.55
CA PHE A 563 9.67 -27.71 -40.45
C PHE A 563 8.18 -27.48 -40.67
N LEU A 564 7.77 -27.13 -41.89
CA LEU A 564 6.35 -26.98 -42.22
C LEU A 564 5.63 -28.33 -42.23
N LYS A 565 6.29 -29.41 -42.67
CA LYS A 565 5.74 -30.75 -42.60
C LYS A 565 5.46 -31.16 -41.14
N GLU A 566 6.42 -30.99 -40.23
CA GLU A 566 6.23 -31.24 -38.80
C GLU A 566 5.05 -30.42 -38.25
N PHE A 567 4.97 -29.14 -38.63
CA PHE A 567 3.86 -28.28 -38.25
C PHE A 567 2.51 -28.85 -38.69
N PHE A 568 2.38 -29.28 -39.95
CA PHE A 568 1.12 -29.81 -40.48
C PHE A 568 0.82 -31.22 -39.94
N ASP A 569 1.82 -32.08 -39.77
CA ASP A 569 1.66 -33.42 -39.17
C ASP A 569 1.05 -33.35 -37.77
N ALA A 570 1.36 -32.29 -37.00
CA ALA A 570 0.78 -32.07 -35.67
C ALA A 570 -0.74 -31.81 -35.68
N TYR A 571 -1.33 -31.51 -36.86
CA TYR A 571 -2.76 -31.30 -37.06
C TYR A 571 -3.45 -32.46 -37.79
N VAL A 572 -2.76 -33.59 -37.97
CA VAL A 572 -3.38 -34.85 -38.41
C VAL A 572 -4.19 -35.42 -37.25
N ASP A 573 -5.44 -35.83 -37.52
CA ASP A 573 -6.41 -36.36 -36.54
C ASP A 573 -6.82 -35.43 -35.37
N TYR A 574 -6.39 -34.16 -35.37
CA TYR A 574 -6.72 -33.18 -34.34
C TYR A 574 -7.96 -32.33 -34.69
N THR A 575 -9.13 -32.69 -34.16
CA THR A 575 -10.42 -32.03 -34.49
C THR A 575 -10.73 -30.75 -33.71
N GLY A 576 -9.79 -30.25 -32.89
CA GLY A 576 -9.97 -29.06 -32.03
C GLY A 576 -9.21 -27.79 -32.46
N GLY A 577 -8.53 -27.80 -33.62
CA GLY A 577 -7.60 -26.74 -34.04
C GLY A 577 -8.19 -25.68 -34.97
N GLU A 578 -7.37 -24.69 -35.38
CA GLU A 578 -7.73 -23.68 -36.40
C GLU A 578 -7.94 -24.29 -37.80
N PHE A 579 -7.34 -25.45 -38.03
CA PHE A 579 -7.53 -26.33 -39.19
C PHE A 579 -7.15 -27.76 -38.77
N TYR A 580 -7.52 -28.75 -39.56
CA TYR A 580 -6.94 -30.09 -39.47
C TYR A 580 -6.49 -30.55 -40.86
N THR A 581 -5.51 -31.45 -40.89
CA THR A 581 -4.85 -31.92 -42.11
C THR A 581 -5.02 -33.41 -42.31
N ASP A 582 -5.03 -33.87 -43.55
CA ASP A 582 -4.94 -35.28 -43.93
C ASP A 582 -3.95 -35.44 -45.09
N ALA A 583 -3.31 -36.60 -45.18
CA ALA A 583 -2.36 -36.98 -46.22
C ALA A 583 -1.26 -35.92 -46.49
N VAL A 584 -0.49 -35.56 -45.45
CA VAL A 584 0.65 -34.63 -45.56
C VAL A 584 1.84 -35.32 -46.22
N GLU A 585 2.08 -35.02 -47.49
CA GLU A 585 3.13 -35.61 -48.31
C GLU A 585 4.17 -34.57 -48.73
N LEU A 586 5.45 -34.86 -48.49
CA LEU A 586 6.58 -34.07 -48.99
C LEU A 586 7.32 -34.86 -50.06
N THR A 587 7.37 -34.35 -51.29
CA THR A 587 8.01 -35.02 -52.44
C THR A 587 9.03 -34.10 -53.11
N PRO A 588 10.12 -34.66 -53.70
CA PRO A 588 11.04 -33.88 -54.52
C PRO A 588 10.40 -33.56 -55.87
N LEU A 589 10.64 -32.35 -56.37
CA LEU A 589 10.14 -31.87 -57.66
C LEU A 589 11.33 -31.46 -58.53
N GLU A 590 11.54 -32.11 -59.67
CA GLU A 590 12.57 -31.69 -60.63
C GLU A 590 12.05 -30.49 -61.44
N THR A 591 12.83 -29.41 -61.50
CA THR A 591 12.47 -28.18 -62.21
C THR A 591 13.60 -27.74 -63.14
N GLU A 592 13.31 -26.83 -64.08
CA GLU A 592 14.28 -26.33 -65.07
C GLU A 592 15.55 -25.73 -64.45
N HIS A 593 15.45 -25.18 -63.23
CA HIS A 593 16.55 -24.50 -62.53
C HIS A 593 17.12 -25.30 -61.34
N GLY A 594 16.76 -26.58 -61.23
CA GLY A 594 17.27 -27.49 -60.20
C GLY A 594 16.18 -28.22 -59.42
N ARG A 595 16.56 -28.87 -58.32
CA ARG A 595 15.64 -29.63 -57.48
C ARG A 595 14.83 -28.70 -56.56
N GLY A 596 13.51 -28.77 -56.68
CA GLY A 596 12.53 -28.18 -55.78
C GLY A 596 11.83 -29.21 -54.90
N TYR A 597 10.86 -28.73 -54.12
CA TYR A 597 10.09 -29.55 -53.18
C TYR A 597 8.59 -29.22 -53.28
N LEU A 598 7.75 -30.26 -53.25
CA LEU A 598 6.30 -30.15 -53.23
C LEU A 598 5.77 -30.69 -51.90
N LEU A 599 5.12 -29.84 -51.13
CA LEU A 599 4.35 -30.24 -49.96
C LEU A 599 2.86 -30.22 -50.32
N ARG A 600 2.21 -31.39 -50.29
CA ARG A 600 0.80 -31.58 -50.64
C ARG A 600 0.02 -32.13 -49.47
N MET A 601 -1.18 -31.61 -49.23
CA MET A 601 -2.07 -32.11 -48.18
C MET A 601 -3.53 -31.74 -48.44
N ARG A 602 -4.47 -32.43 -47.77
CA ARG A 602 -5.86 -32.00 -47.65
C ARG A 602 -6.05 -31.21 -46.35
N LEU A 603 -6.85 -30.16 -46.41
CA LEU A 603 -7.11 -29.23 -45.32
C LEU A 603 -8.60 -29.03 -45.12
N TRP A 604 -9.02 -28.97 -43.86
CA TRP A 604 -10.32 -28.47 -43.46
C TRP A 604 -10.11 -27.27 -42.54
N LEU A 605 -10.77 -26.16 -42.85
CA LEU A 605 -10.54 -24.89 -42.16
C LEU A 605 -11.68 -24.60 -41.18
N ALA A 606 -11.32 -24.17 -39.97
CA ALA A 606 -12.30 -23.67 -39.00
C ALA A 606 -12.88 -22.32 -39.45
N PRO A 607 -14.15 -21.98 -39.11
CA PRO A 607 -15.12 -22.81 -38.38
C PRO A 607 -15.60 -24.01 -39.22
N TYR A 608 -15.57 -25.21 -38.63
CA TYR A 608 -15.88 -26.46 -39.34
C TYR A 608 -17.34 -26.55 -39.80
N ASP A 609 -18.24 -25.79 -39.17
CA ASP A 609 -19.65 -25.67 -39.57
C ASP A 609 -19.83 -25.11 -41.00
N LEU A 610 -18.83 -24.39 -41.51
CA LEU A 610 -18.83 -23.89 -42.89
C LEU A 610 -18.49 -24.97 -43.92
N GLY A 611 -18.08 -26.16 -43.48
CA GLY A 611 -17.80 -27.30 -44.34
C GLY A 611 -16.71 -27.05 -45.39
N VAL A 612 -15.80 -26.11 -45.14
CA VAL A 612 -14.75 -25.72 -46.09
C VAL A 612 -13.61 -26.73 -46.07
N SER A 613 -13.38 -27.38 -47.20
CA SER A 613 -12.22 -28.26 -47.40
C SER A 613 -11.50 -27.94 -48.70
N GLN A 614 -10.18 -28.16 -48.72
CA GLN A 614 -9.33 -27.84 -49.86
C GLN A 614 -8.09 -28.75 -49.93
N VAL A 615 -7.48 -28.82 -51.10
CA VAL A 615 -6.11 -29.33 -51.27
C VAL A 615 -5.15 -28.15 -51.29
N LEU A 616 -4.09 -28.23 -50.49
CA LEU A 616 -2.95 -27.31 -50.54
C LEU A 616 -1.80 -27.98 -51.29
N GLU A 617 -1.30 -27.31 -52.31
CA GLU A 617 -0.01 -27.61 -52.94
C GLU A 617 0.94 -26.44 -52.73
N MET A 618 2.00 -26.63 -51.96
CA MET A 618 3.05 -25.65 -51.77
C MET A 618 4.30 -26.10 -52.51
N ARG A 619 4.70 -25.33 -53.51
CA ARG A 619 5.84 -25.57 -54.39
C ARG A 619 6.98 -24.65 -53.99
N THR A 620 8.08 -25.23 -53.55
CA THR A 620 9.33 -24.52 -53.27
C THR A 620 10.30 -24.79 -54.41
N THR A 621 10.45 -23.84 -55.33
CA THR A 621 11.22 -24.03 -56.58
C THR A 621 12.42 -23.08 -56.65
N PRO A 622 13.56 -23.50 -57.22
CA PRO A 622 14.68 -22.61 -57.46
C PRO A 622 14.34 -21.56 -58.52
N THR A 623 14.85 -20.35 -58.32
CA THR A 623 14.80 -19.25 -59.29
C THR A 623 16.00 -19.32 -60.25
N GLU A 624 16.04 -18.45 -61.26
CA GLU A 624 17.16 -18.34 -62.22
C GLU A 624 18.54 -18.20 -61.54
N GLU A 625 18.59 -17.64 -60.33
CA GLU A 625 19.83 -17.48 -59.55
C GLU A 625 20.31 -18.76 -58.83
N GLY A 626 19.62 -19.90 -58.98
CA GLY A 626 20.00 -21.25 -58.53
C GLY A 626 20.10 -21.49 -57.01
N HIS A 627 20.38 -20.44 -56.23
CA HIS A 627 20.57 -20.48 -54.78
C HIS A 627 19.41 -19.85 -54.00
N VAL A 628 18.45 -19.26 -54.71
CA VAL A 628 17.27 -18.62 -54.14
C VAL A 628 16.03 -19.39 -54.59
N TYR A 629 15.20 -19.78 -53.63
CA TYR A 629 13.98 -20.53 -53.82
C TYR A 629 12.77 -19.63 -53.57
N GLN A 630 11.79 -19.72 -54.46
CA GLN A 630 10.49 -19.07 -54.31
C GLN A 630 9.45 -20.08 -53.80
N VAL A 631 8.46 -19.59 -53.07
CA VAL A 631 7.36 -20.41 -52.54
C VAL A 631 6.05 -19.99 -53.21
N ASP A 632 5.53 -20.88 -54.05
CA ASP A 632 4.25 -20.74 -54.72
C ASP A 632 3.23 -21.67 -54.07
N ILE A 633 2.05 -21.14 -53.74
CA ILE A 633 0.96 -21.90 -53.14
C ILE A 633 -0.20 -21.95 -54.11
N VAL A 634 -0.72 -23.15 -54.31
CA VAL A 634 -1.95 -23.43 -55.04
C VAL A 634 -2.95 -24.06 -54.08
N LEU A 635 -4.13 -23.47 -54.00
CA LEU A 635 -5.24 -23.96 -53.18
C LEU A 635 -6.36 -24.40 -54.12
N HIS A 636 -6.83 -25.63 -53.98
CA HIS A 636 -7.97 -26.15 -54.72
C HIS A 636 -9.14 -26.43 -53.77
N ARG A 637 -10.26 -25.73 -53.95
CA ARG A 637 -11.47 -25.93 -53.16
C ARG A 637 -12.10 -27.30 -53.47
N LEU A 638 -12.39 -28.08 -52.42
CA LEU A 638 -13.11 -29.35 -52.53
C LEU A 638 -14.57 -29.20 -52.05
N SER A 639 -14.80 -28.42 -51.00
CA SER A 639 -16.14 -28.16 -50.46
C SER A 639 -16.25 -26.78 -49.77
N GLY A 640 -17.48 -26.35 -49.48
CA GLY A 640 -17.80 -25.04 -48.90
C GLY A 640 -18.06 -23.96 -49.95
N ASP A 641 -18.78 -22.90 -49.61
CA ASP A 641 -19.07 -21.80 -50.55
C ASP A 641 -17.84 -20.89 -50.78
N LEU A 642 -17.82 -20.16 -51.91
CA LEU A 642 -16.66 -19.37 -52.34
C LEU A 642 -16.33 -18.24 -51.34
N THR A 643 -17.35 -17.68 -50.71
CA THR A 643 -17.21 -16.55 -49.78
C THR A 643 -16.60 -17.04 -48.47
N SER A 644 -17.12 -18.15 -47.93
CA SER A 644 -16.57 -18.81 -46.75
C SER A 644 -15.15 -19.29 -46.99
N TRP A 645 -14.89 -19.96 -48.13
CA TRP A 645 -13.55 -20.43 -48.51
C TRP A 645 -12.52 -19.29 -48.60
N ARG A 646 -12.90 -18.15 -49.16
CA ARG A 646 -12.01 -16.97 -49.22
C ARG A 646 -11.72 -16.39 -47.84
N LYS A 647 -12.73 -16.32 -46.97
CA LYS A 647 -12.60 -15.75 -45.62
C LYS A 647 -11.74 -16.64 -44.71
N THR A 648 -11.96 -17.96 -44.73
CA THR A 648 -11.17 -18.91 -43.93
C THR A 648 -9.74 -19.00 -44.44
N ASN A 649 -9.50 -18.93 -45.76
CA ASN A 649 -8.14 -18.88 -46.30
C ASN A 649 -7.35 -17.64 -45.89
N TRP A 650 -7.99 -16.50 -45.65
CA TRP A 650 -7.29 -15.33 -45.13
C TRP A 650 -6.67 -15.59 -43.75
N LEU A 651 -7.41 -16.29 -42.88
CA LEU A 651 -6.93 -16.69 -41.56
C LEU A 651 -5.82 -17.73 -41.69
N PHE A 652 -6.04 -18.77 -42.51
CA PHE A 652 -5.06 -19.83 -42.75
C PHE A 652 -3.74 -19.31 -43.30
N ILE A 653 -3.76 -18.45 -44.32
CA ILE A 653 -2.51 -17.90 -44.87
C ILE A 653 -1.81 -16.98 -43.87
N ASN A 654 -2.54 -16.25 -43.01
CA ASN A 654 -1.89 -15.48 -41.94
C ASN A 654 -1.19 -16.39 -40.92
N LEU A 655 -1.79 -17.53 -40.58
CA LEU A 655 -1.15 -18.54 -39.73
C LEU A 655 0.09 -19.13 -40.41
N LEU A 656 0.00 -19.49 -41.70
CA LEU A 656 1.14 -20.00 -42.46
C LEU A 656 2.28 -18.97 -42.52
N ARG A 657 1.97 -17.70 -42.75
CA ARG A 657 2.95 -16.59 -42.69
C ARG A 657 3.61 -16.49 -41.32
N LYS A 658 2.86 -16.71 -40.22
CA LYS A 658 3.42 -16.74 -38.87
C LYS A 658 4.46 -17.86 -38.73
N GLN A 659 4.22 -19.03 -39.30
CA GLN A 659 5.21 -20.12 -39.30
C GLN A 659 6.48 -19.77 -40.09
N PHE A 660 6.36 -19.13 -41.25
CA PHE A 660 7.54 -18.62 -41.98
C PHE A 660 8.32 -17.56 -41.19
N LEU A 661 7.65 -16.73 -40.39
CA LEU A 661 8.32 -15.78 -39.49
C LEU A 661 9.03 -16.50 -38.34
N ILE A 662 8.41 -17.53 -37.75
CA ILE A 662 9.03 -18.38 -36.72
C ILE A 662 10.27 -19.07 -37.30
N TRP A 663 10.21 -19.62 -38.52
CA TRP A 663 11.36 -20.23 -39.19
C TRP A 663 12.60 -19.33 -39.21
N ARG A 664 12.42 -18.00 -39.38
CA ARG A 664 13.52 -17.03 -39.39
C ARG A 664 14.17 -16.83 -38.02
N THR A 665 13.47 -17.12 -36.93
CA THR A 665 13.99 -16.96 -35.56
C THR A 665 14.63 -18.24 -35.01
N ILE A 666 14.46 -19.37 -35.70
CA ILE A 666 15.07 -20.65 -35.35
C ILE A 666 16.59 -20.57 -35.47
N SER A 667 17.29 -21.14 -34.48
CA SER A 667 18.75 -21.15 -34.43
C SER A 667 19.36 -22.02 -35.53
N LEU A 668 20.54 -21.61 -36.02
CA LEU A 668 21.31 -22.33 -37.06
C LEU A 668 21.49 -23.85 -36.78
N PRO A 669 21.81 -24.30 -35.55
CA PRO A 669 21.91 -25.73 -35.26
C PRO A 669 20.60 -26.50 -35.48
N ARG A 670 19.46 -25.89 -35.17
CA ARG A 670 18.13 -26.51 -35.34
C ARG A 670 17.71 -26.53 -36.81
N LYS A 671 18.05 -25.49 -37.59
CA LYS A 671 17.83 -25.52 -39.04
C LYS A 671 18.58 -26.67 -39.72
N ARG A 672 19.82 -26.93 -39.31
CA ARG A 672 20.59 -28.09 -39.79
C ARG A 672 19.98 -29.43 -39.40
N GLU A 673 19.38 -29.51 -38.21
CA GLU A 673 18.64 -30.70 -37.78
C GLU A 673 17.46 -31.00 -38.72
N TYR A 674 16.65 -29.97 -39.03
CA TYR A 674 15.57 -30.10 -40.02
C TYR A 674 16.06 -30.46 -41.42
N GLU A 675 17.21 -29.93 -41.82
CA GLU A 675 17.85 -30.29 -43.09
C GLU A 675 18.23 -31.77 -43.11
N ARG A 676 18.85 -32.28 -42.03
CA ARG A 676 19.22 -33.69 -41.90
C ARG A 676 17.98 -34.59 -41.94
N GLN A 677 16.97 -34.26 -41.14
CA GLN A 677 15.70 -34.99 -41.12
C GLN A 677 15.03 -35.01 -42.50
N GLY A 678 15.03 -33.88 -43.21
CA GLY A 678 14.50 -33.80 -44.56
C GLY A 678 15.28 -34.66 -45.57
N ARG A 679 16.61 -34.73 -45.47
CA ARG A 679 17.44 -35.58 -46.33
C ARG A 679 17.20 -37.07 -46.05
N GLU A 680 17.13 -37.46 -44.78
CA GLU A 680 16.80 -38.83 -44.36
C GLU A 680 15.39 -39.22 -44.84
N PHE A 681 14.41 -38.33 -44.65
CA PHE A 681 13.02 -38.56 -45.06
C PHE A 681 12.88 -38.76 -46.59
N LEU A 682 13.64 -38.01 -47.39
CA LEU A 682 13.63 -38.11 -48.85
C LEU A 682 14.66 -39.10 -49.42
N ALA A 683 15.35 -39.87 -48.55
CA ALA A 683 16.43 -40.80 -48.94
C ALA A 683 17.52 -40.16 -49.83
N LEU A 684 17.88 -38.91 -49.55
CA LEU A 684 18.93 -38.17 -50.26
C LEU A 684 20.30 -38.46 -49.60
N GLU A 685 21.32 -38.79 -50.40
CA GLU A 685 22.66 -39.09 -49.88
C GLU A 685 23.21 -37.97 -48.99
N VAL A 686 23.74 -38.35 -47.83
CA VAL A 686 24.43 -37.45 -46.90
C VAL A 686 25.84 -37.20 -47.44
N ALA A 687 26.01 -36.09 -48.15
CA ALA A 687 27.33 -35.60 -48.55
C ALA A 687 28.08 -34.96 -47.37
#